data_AF-A0A6M1NQF9-F1
#
_entry.id   AF-A0A6M1NQF9-F1
#
_cell.length_a   1.000
_cell.length_b   1.000
_cell.length_c   1.000
_cell.angle_alpha   90.00
_cell.angle_beta   90.00
_cell.angle_gamma   90.00
#
_symmetry.space_group_name_H-M   'P 1'
#
loop_
_entity.id
_entity.type
_entity.pdbx_description
1 polymer ?
#
loop_
_entity_poly.entity_id
_entity_poly.type
_entity_poly.pdbx_seq_one_letter_code
_entity_poly.pdbx_strand_id
1 'polypeptide(L)'
;MHFLRKVILFLALLPVAALADTYPEVVFDNSIVKGSYAKSQVSYSGQSWVENVNKHLLVSDTLFFTPGNALSLKYISSNEGNWETSINYNRQKFNYTVDESDFLSIRIYVNSPNTTVKDLPRVIIRQQHASSDTLSLEPYVVKLEHKKWLHIKVPVKKFNIRNKQAIVLGVGFTQNASSANTHHLLLDQLEFLPLKYSEIPLRSAAILSEATAYDRAVHLKWQLPLSPSIRYIKIYRATDGKNFKAIGIRPVPMQSCLDMVPVIGQKYQYQISWVDYNYQESPLSTAKEVETSALGNDEILKLVQLANVNYFVENFDINSGMYMPFRSKNKVIVSTEETAGAILSLIVGVKNEFLTRQNALNRISKITFFLMRSQNKNGFFPSFYDARKGVPEYRNELAIYDVKATGAIMEALLIAREFFNEDDDSEKDLRTRISQLYQQIKWNEITESNNLLKSKLALLDNDGVKNKALSGTHQAINTYLLAVGNNKYALPVETYTDAVYHKFENITVDTTQSINPYYFDEEIEQEDFQTLRKEHIVDTTIKVPVFSPKQEYGVNLAFGKLGNSLLELYKPFMTVRPSSINDSLTNWNEVLTNYTLYIKRRDNELGLGATNSDIWGYYKNFDNSGNSRINPAIGASSIFVDKNLGMQSIINLYKQYGDLLFSEFGFRSWLDLRNDDVSDEYISSNQAAIAVMIENAKTGFIWDLYEKIPELKPARESLFGNKKQ
;
A
#
# COMPACT_ATOMS: atom_id res chain seq x y z
N MET A 1 -18.09 -56.70 11.78
CA MET A 1 -18.55 -55.29 11.97
C MET A 1 -17.80 -54.35 11.01
N HIS A 2 -18.07 -54.47 9.71
CA HIS A 2 -17.34 -53.73 8.66
C HIS A 2 -18.23 -52.80 7.82
N PHE A 3 -19.45 -52.52 8.30
CA PHE A 3 -20.44 -51.73 7.56
C PHE A 3 -20.72 -50.33 8.14
N LEU A 4 -20.14 -49.98 9.29
CA LEU A 4 -20.38 -48.69 9.95
C LEU A 4 -19.28 -47.63 9.75
N ARG A 5 -18.20 -47.96 9.02
CA ARG A 5 -17.04 -47.06 8.79
C ARG A 5 -17.06 -46.34 7.43
N LYS A 6 -18.05 -46.57 6.58
CA LYS A 6 -18.14 -46.00 5.22
C LYS A 6 -19.21 -44.92 5.03
N VAL A 7 -19.92 -44.51 6.09
CA VAL A 7 -21.00 -43.50 6.00
C VAL A 7 -20.61 -42.12 6.56
N ILE A 8 -19.41 -41.96 7.13
CA ILE A 8 -18.91 -40.66 7.64
C ILE A 8 -17.97 -39.94 6.63
N LEU A 9 -17.66 -40.54 5.48
CA LEU A 9 -16.71 -39.96 4.51
C LEU A 9 -17.35 -39.28 3.28
N PHE A 10 -18.66 -39.02 3.30
CA PHE A 10 -19.39 -38.44 2.17
C PHE A 10 -20.41 -37.39 2.60
N LEU A 11 -20.06 -36.54 3.57
CA LEU A 11 -20.71 -35.25 3.75
C LEU A 11 -19.74 -34.13 3.31
N ALA A 12 -19.83 -33.87 2.02
CA ALA A 12 -19.64 -32.55 1.41
C ALA A 12 -18.38 -31.77 1.83
N LEU A 13 -17.26 -32.18 1.23
CA LEU A 13 -16.40 -31.27 0.45
C LEU A 13 -17.27 -30.53 -0.59
N LEU A 14 -18.10 -29.61 -0.15
CA LEU A 14 -18.48 -28.49 -0.99
C LEU A 14 -17.33 -27.50 -0.85
N PRO A 15 -16.70 -27.04 -1.94
CA PRO A 15 -15.95 -25.81 -1.87
C PRO A 15 -16.99 -24.78 -1.47
N VAL A 16 -16.96 -24.34 -0.21
CA VAL A 16 -17.58 -23.06 0.11
C VAL A 16 -16.80 -22.11 -0.76
N ALA A 17 -17.40 -21.74 -1.90
CA ALA A 17 -17.05 -20.53 -2.58
C ALA A 17 -17.37 -19.43 -1.57
N ALA A 18 -16.43 -19.18 -0.66
CA ALA A 18 -16.37 -17.95 0.08
C ALA A 18 -16.24 -16.90 -1.03
N LEU A 19 -17.38 -16.34 -1.41
CA LEU A 19 -17.44 -15.11 -2.14
C LEU A 19 -16.53 -14.18 -1.35
N ALA A 20 -15.43 -13.78 -1.96
CA ALA A 20 -14.51 -12.87 -1.31
C ALA A 20 -15.31 -11.61 -1.02
N ASP A 21 -15.49 -11.31 0.26
CA ASP A 21 -16.09 -10.05 0.69
C ASP A 21 -15.28 -8.92 0.06
N THR A 22 -15.98 -8.14 -0.75
CA THR A 22 -15.43 -7.05 -1.55
C THR A 22 -14.98 -5.91 -0.66
N TYR A 23 -13.78 -5.40 -0.90
CA TYR A 23 -13.42 -4.03 -0.59
C TYR A 23 -12.45 -3.56 -1.67
N PRO A 24 -12.88 -2.71 -2.61
CA PRO A 24 -12.97 -1.28 -2.35
C PRO A 24 -14.26 -0.69 -2.93
N GLU A 25 -15.30 -0.44 -2.14
CA GLU A 25 -16.53 0.20 -2.65
C GLU A 25 -16.72 1.63 -2.14
N VAL A 26 -16.18 1.95 -0.96
CA VAL A 26 -16.36 3.25 -0.31
C VAL A 26 -15.39 4.27 -0.90
N VAL A 27 -15.95 5.30 -1.54
CA VAL A 27 -15.22 6.45 -2.10
C VAL A 27 -14.99 7.50 -1.00
N PHE A 28 -15.99 7.71 -0.14
CA PHE A 28 -15.90 8.60 1.02
C PHE A 28 -16.82 8.10 2.14
N ASP A 29 -16.30 8.04 3.36
CA ASP A 29 -17.09 7.94 4.58
C ASP A 29 -16.72 9.08 5.54
N ASN A 30 -15.42 9.29 5.76
CA ASN A 30 -14.88 10.30 6.65
C ASN A 30 -13.56 10.84 6.10
N SER A 31 -13.29 12.10 6.39
CA SER A 31 -11.97 12.70 6.32
C SER A 31 -11.19 12.42 7.60
N ILE A 32 -9.91 12.08 7.48
CA ILE A 32 -9.01 11.97 8.64
C ILE A 32 -8.66 13.37 9.17
N VAL A 33 -8.49 14.33 8.27
CA VAL A 33 -8.13 15.71 8.62
C VAL A 33 -9.36 16.61 8.63
N LYS A 34 -9.39 17.57 9.55
CA LYS A 34 -10.48 18.53 9.70
C LYS A 34 -10.32 19.71 8.74
N GLY A 35 -11.37 20.52 8.59
CA GLY A 35 -11.33 21.74 7.79
C GLY A 35 -11.66 21.48 6.33
N SER A 36 -10.71 20.95 5.55
CA SER A 36 -10.90 20.65 4.12
C SER A 36 -10.46 19.25 3.75
N TYR A 37 -11.14 18.64 2.77
CA TYR A 37 -10.84 17.30 2.29
C TYR A 37 -9.93 17.38 1.06
N ALA A 38 -8.62 17.28 1.26
CA ALA A 38 -7.60 17.39 0.20
C ALA A 38 -7.78 16.37 -0.94
N LYS A 39 -8.48 15.26 -0.68
CA LYS A 39 -8.86 14.25 -1.68
C LYS A 39 -10.13 14.62 -2.45
N SER A 40 -10.55 15.88 -2.42
CA SER A 40 -11.57 16.43 -3.32
C SER A 40 -10.97 17.46 -4.27
N GLN A 41 -11.66 17.80 -5.33
CA GLN A 41 -11.31 18.91 -6.20
C GLN A 41 -12.55 19.73 -6.50
N VAL A 42 -12.40 21.04 -6.57
CA VAL A 42 -13.47 21.99 -6.88
C VAL A 42 -13.05 22.90 -8.02
N SER A 43 -13.90 23.02 -9.02
CA SER A 43 -13.77 23.93 -10.14
C SER A 43 -15.08 24.67 -10.37
N TYR A 44 -15.01 25.96 -10.67
CA TYR A 44 -16.18 26.77 -11.03
C TYR A 44 -15.75 27.93 -11.93
N SER A 45 -16.68 28.44 -12.72
CA SER A 45 -16.47 29.55 -13.64
C SER A 45 -17.74 30.39 -13.84
N GLY A 46 -17.55 31.59 -14.40
CA GLY A 46 -18.64 32.53 -14.66
C GLY A 46 -19.32 32.98 -13.37
N GLN A 47 -20.65 32.98 -13.37
CA GLN A 47 -21.48 33.36 -12.21
C GLN A 47 -21.84 32.16 -11.30
N SER A 48 -21.29 30.97 -11.55
CA SER A 48 -21.44 29.81 -10.69
C SER A 48 -20.34 29.77 -9.63
N TRP A 49 -20.62 29.16 -8.49
CA TRP A 49 -19.68 29.12 -7.38
C TRP A 49 -19.88 27.88 -6.52
N VAL A 50 -18.78 27.40 -5.93
CA VAL A 50 -18.78 26.32 -4.92
C VAL A 50 -17.86 26.72 -3.78
N GLU A 51 -18.34 26.59 -2.55
CA GLU A 51 -17.56 26.83 -1.34
C GLU A 51 -16.39 25.83 -1.26
N ASN A 52 -15.18 26.36 -1.12
CA ASN A 52 -13.96 25.56 -1.09
C ASN A 52 -12.83 26.28 -0.34
N VAL A 53 -11.85 25.51 0.12
CA VAL A 53 -10.56 25.97 0.63
C VAL A 53 -9.48 25.35 -0.25
N ASN A 54 -8.63 26.15 -0.89
CA ASN A 54 -7.60 25.67 -1.82
C ASN A 54 -8.13 24.68 -2.89
N LYS A 55 -9.33 24.93 -3.43
CA LYS A 55 -10.00 24.04 -4.41
C LYS A 55 -10.37 22.66 -3.84
N HIS A 56 -10.52 22.54 -2.52
CA HIS A 56 -11.02 21.36 -1.83
C HIS A 56 -12.34 21.66 -1.10
N LEU A 57 -13.25 20.67 -1.06
CA LEU A 57 -14.49 20.72 -0.28
C LEU A 57 -14.19 20.81 1.22
N LEU A 58 -15.05 21.50 1.96
CA LEU A 58 -14.94 21.58 3.42
C LEU A 58 -15.49 20.32 4.09
N VAL A 59 -15.00 20.05 5.30
CA VAL A 59 -15.41 18.95 6.17
C VAL A 59 -16.26 19.49 7.33
N SER A 60 -17.39 18.85 7.59
CA SER A 60 -18.32 19.16 8.68
C SER A 60 -18.25 18.11 9.78
N ASP A 61 -17.76 18.50 10.96
CA ASP A 61 -17.59 17.62 12.13
C ASP A 61 -18.82 17.62 13.07
N THR A 62 -19.87 18.38 12.75
CA THR A 62 -21.03 18.58 13.64
C THR A 62 -22.25 17.78 13.21
N LEU A 63 -22.38 17.53 11.90
CA LEU A 63 -23.49 16.82 11.31
C LEU A 63 -22.94 15.84 10.27
N PHE A 64 -23.14 14.57 10.56
CA PHE A 64 -22.66 13.44 9.79
C PHE A 64 -23.65 12.28 9.90
N PHE A 65 -23.62 11.38 8.93
CA PHE A 65 -24.32 10.10 8.92
C PHE A 65 -23.45 9.01 9.53
N THR A 66 -22.21 8.87 9.04
CA THR A 66 -21.22 7.99 9.68
C THR A 66 -20.43 8.73 10.75
N PRO A 67 -20.09 8.09 11.89
CA PRO A 67 -19.43 8.80 12.99
C PRO A 67 -18.07 9.38 12.58
N GLY A 68 -17.96 10.71 12.64
CA GLY A 68 -16.73 11.45 12.37
C GLY A 68 -17.02 12.80 11.72
N ASN A 69 -17.34 12.81 10.42
CA ASN A 69 -17.63 14.00 9.63
C ASN A 69 -18.32 13.70 8.30
N ALA A 70 -18.77 14.75 7.62
CA ALA A 70 -19.34 14.71 6.26
C ALA A 70 -18.76 15.83 5.39
N LEU A 71 -18.82 15.73 4.07
CA LEU A 71 -18.38 16.80 3.16
C LEU A 71 -19.47 17.85 2.97
N SER A 72 -19.09 19.12 3.05
CA SER A 72 -19.97 20.25 2.78
C SER A 72 -19.91 20.63 1.31
N LEU A 73 -21.02 20.47 0.60
CA LEU A 73 -21.20 20.94 -0.77
C LEU A 73 -22.19 22.11 -0.78
N LYS A 74 -21.66 23.33 -0.79
CA LYS A 74 -22.44 24.56 -0.87
C LYS A 74 -22.15 25.28 -2.18
N TYR A 75 -23.18 25.60 -2.94
CA TYR A 75 -23.03 26.04 -4.33
C TYR A 75 -24.12 27.00 -4.79
N ILE A 76 -23.79 27.73 -5.86
CA ILE A 76 -24.69 28.58 -6.65
C ILE A 76 -24.54 28.15 -8.11
N SER A 77 -25.68 27.92 -8.77
CA SER A 77 -25.73 27.47 -10.16
C SER A 77 -26.32 28.58 -11.03
N SER A 78 -25.53 29.19 -11.92
CA SER A 78 -26.01 30.21 -12.86
C SER A 78 -26.05 29.69 -14.30
N ASN A 79 -26.90 30.28 -15.14
CA ASN A 79 -26.90 30.01 -16.59
C ASN A 79 -25.62 30.52 -17.27
N GLU A 80 -24.97 31.52 -16.69
CA GLU A 80 -23.71 32.10 -17.18
C GLU A 80 -22.52 31.57 -16.39
N GLY A 81 -22.53 30.28 -16.06
CA GLY A 81 -21.48 29.66 -15.28
C GLY A 81 -21.57 28.14 -15.28
N ASN A 82 -20.54 27.52 -14.73
CA ASN A 82 -20.53 26.08 -14.50
C ASN A 82 -19.73 25.78 -13.23
N TRP A 83 -20.01 24.64 -12.62
CA TRP A 83 -19.19 24.11 -11.54
C TRP A 83 -19.13 22.60 -11.60
N GLU A 84 -18.00 22.09 -11.11
CA GLU A 84 -17.73 20.69 -10.96
C GLU A 84 -16.92 20.44 -9.70
N THR A 85 -17.25 19.37 -9.00
CA THR A 85 -16.47 18.87 -7.88
C THR A 85 -16.18 17.40 -8.08
N SER A 86 -15.04 16.92 -7.60
CA SER A 86 -14.72 15.49 -7.54
C SER A 86 -14.33 15.09 -6.14
N ILE A 87 -14.68 13.88 -5.75
CA ILE A 87 -14.24 13.19 -4.55
C ILE A 87 -13.39 12.02 -5.04
N ASN A 88 -12.10 12.08 -4.80
CA ASN A 88 -11.12 11.14 -5.31
C ASN A 88 -11.01 9.92 -4.40
N TYR A 89 -10.88 8.75 -5.02
CA TYR A 89 -10.64 7.47 -4.35
C TYR A 89 -9.15 7.36 -3.97
N ASN A 90 -8.84 7.10 -2.69
CA ASN A 90 -7.45 7.12 -2.20
C ASN A 90 -7.17 6.13 -1.06
N ARG A 91 -7.83 4.95 -1.05
CA ARG A 91 -7.79 4.00 0.08
C ARG A 91 -6.99 2.73 -0.15
N GLN A 92 -6.62 2.43 -1.39
CA GLN A 92 -5.93 1.20 -1.73
C GLN A 92 -5.01 1.41 -2.92
N LYS A 93 -3.96 0.58 -2.95
CA LYS A 93 -2.99 0.49 -4.04
C LYS A 93 -3.63 0.33 -5.43
N PHE A 94 -4.80 -0.30 -5.50
CA PHE A 94 -5.61 -0.37 -6.72
C PHE A 94 -7.08 -0.10 -6.39
N ASN A 95 -7.69 0.83 -7.14
CA ASN A 95 -9.05 1.28 -6.90
C ASN A 95 -10.09 0.29 -7.45
N TYR A 96 -11.34 0.51 -7.03
CA TYR A 96 -12.53 -0.19 -7.51
C TYR A 96 -12.62 -0.22 -9.04
N THR A 97 -13.09 -1.34 -9.60
CA THR A 97 -13.55 -1.44 -10.99
C THR A 97 -15.05 -1.61 -11.00
N VAL A 98 -15.74 -0.88 -11.86
CA VAL A 98 -17.21 -0.88 -11.90
C VAL A 98 -17.80 -2.24 -12.25
N ASP A 99 -18.92 -2.55 -11.61
CA ASP A 99 -19.75 -3.71 -11.92
C ASP A 99 -21.20 -3.26 -12.16
N GLU A 100 -21.79 -3.70 -13.27
CA GLU A 100 -23.17 -3.33 -13.63
C GLU A 100 -24.23 -3.91 -12.69
N SER A 101 -23.87 -4.94 -11.93
CA SER A 101 -24.69 -5.51 -10.86
C SER A 101 -24.64 -4.69 -9.57
N ASP A 102 -23.91 -3.57 -9.54
CA ASP A 102 -23.81 -2.67 -8.39
C ASP A 102 -24.65 -1.39 -8.59
N PHE A 103 -24.83 -0.62 -7.52
CA PHE A 103 -25.38 0.73 -7.50
C PHE A 103 -24.47 1.67 -6.72
N LEU A 104 -24.45 2.94 -7.11
CA LEU A 104 -23.85 4.01 -6.34
C LEU A 104 -24.84 4.46 -5.25
N SER A 105 -24.44 4.30 -4.00
CA SER A 105 -25.13 4.73 -2.79
C SER A 105 -24.55 6.06 -2.33
N ILE A 106 -25.41 7.03 -2.05
CA ILE A 106 -25.03 8.37 -1.57
C ILE A 106 -25.94 8.75 -0.41
N ARG A 107 -25.36 9.20 0.72
CA ARG A 107 -26.12 9.88 1.77
C ARG A 107 -26.02 11.38 1.55
N ILE A 108 -27.18 12.03 1.36
CA ILE A 108 -27.26 13.47 1.16
C ILE A 108 -28.15 14.08 2.23
N TYR A 109 -27.64 15.06 2.97
CA TYR A 109 -28.43 15.89 3.86
C TYR A 109 -28.72 17.23 3.22
N VAL A 110 -30.00 17.57 3.03
CA VAL A 110 -30.40 18.84 2.41
C VAL A 110 -30.53 19.92 3.49
N ASN A 111 -29.51 20.79 3.61
CA ASN A 111 -29.45 21.77 4.69
C ASN A 111 -30.21 23.06 4.38
N SER A 112 -30.22 23.52 3.13
CA SER A 112 -30.90 24.76 2.72
C SER A 112 -32.40 24.54 2.43
N PRO A 113 -33.32 25.35 2.98
CA PRO A 113 -34.77 25.13 2.88
C PRO A 113 -35.33 25.33 1.46
N ASN A 114 -34.63 26.10 0.62
CA ASN A 114 -35.10 26.44 -0.73
C ASN A 114 -34.59 25.46 -1.81
N THR A 115 -33.85 24.41 -1.43
CA THR A 115 -33.40 23.39 -2.39
C THR A 115 -34.58 22.55 -2.82
N THR A 116 -34.80 22.48 -4.13
CA THR A 116 -35.75 21.58 -4.79
C THR A 116 -35.02 20.39 -5.41
N VAL A 117 -35.77 19.40 -5.90
CA VAL A 117 -35.19 18.20 -6.52
C VAL A 117 -34.38 18.55 -7.78
N LYS A 118 -34.80 19.58 -8.53
CA LYS A 118 -34.12 20.05 -9.75
C LYS A 118 -32.77 20.70 -9.46
N ASP A 119 -32.63 21.28 -8.27
CA ASP A 119 -31.39 21.94 -7.85
C ASP A 119 -30.32 20.96 -7.43
N LEU A 120 -30.67 19.69 -7.20
CA LEU A 120 -29.70 18.64 -6.87
C LEU A 120 -28.70 18.45 -8.01
N PRO A 121 -27.42 18.19 -7.69
CA PRO A 121 -26.39 18.08 -8.70
C PRO A 121 -26.54 16.83 -9.56
N ARG A 122 -25.90 16.85 -10.72
CA ARG A 122 -25.65 15.64 -11.50
C ARG A 122 -24.45 14.89 -10.94
N VAL A 123 -24.40 13.58 -11.13
CA VAL A 123 -23.32 12.71 -10.66
C VAL A 123 -22.60 12.09 -11.85
N ILE A 124 -21.28 11.93 -11.72
CA ILE A 124 -20.41 11.29 -12.71
C ILE A 124 -19.43 10.33 -12.01
N ILE A 125 -19.16 9.18 -12.62
CA ILE A 125 -18.10 8.28 -12.19
C ILE A 125 -16.85 8.60 -13.01
N ARG A 126 -15.76 8.98 -12.33
CA ARG A 126 -14.48 9.30 -12.96
C ARG A 126 -13.63 8.03 -13.04
N GLN A 127 -13.09 7.71 -14.21
CA GLN A 127 -12.20 6.57 -14.42
C GLN A 127 -10.90 6.99 -15.09
N GLN A 128 -9.94 6.07 -15.14
CA GLN A 128 -8.70 6.28 -15.86
C GLN A 128 -8.95 6.34 -17.37
N HIS A 129 -8.56 7.44 -18.03
CA HIS A 129 -8.70 7.69 -19.48
C HIS A 129 -10.15 7.72 -20.02
N ALA A 130 -11.17 7.66 -19.16
CA ALA A 130 -12.58 7.78 -19.53
C ALA A 130 -13.40 8.28 -18.33
N SER A 131 -14.57 8.86 -18.57
CA SER A 131 -15.56 9.13 -17.52
C SER A 131 -16.92 8.66 -17.99
N SER A 132 -17.81 8.39 -17.04
CA SER A 132 -19.17 8.00 -17.36
C SER A 132 -19.98 9.17 -17.92
N ASP A 133 -21.18 8.88 -18.40
CA ASP A 133 -22.17 9.94 -18.64
C ASP A 133 -22.57 10.60 -17.30
N THR A 134 -22.97 11.88 -17.36
CA THR A 134 -23.51 12.60 -16.20
C THR A 134 -24.99 12.24 -16.01
N LEU A 135 -25.39 11.94 -14.78
CA LEU A 135 -26.77 11.58 -14.45
C LEU A 135 -27.40 12.55 -13.46
N SER A 136 -28.63 12.98 -13.74
CA SER A 136 -29.44 13.71 -12.76
C SER A 136 -29.84 12.79 -11.60
N LEU A 137 -29.79 13.32 -10.37
CA LEU A 137 -30.26 12.62 -9.19
C LEU A 137 -31.79 12.64 -9.05
N GLU A 138 -32.48 13.53 -9.76
CA GLU A 138 -33.93 13.73 -9.67
C GLU A 138 -34.77 12.43 -9.77
N PRO A 139 -34.52 11.52 -10.73
CA PRO A 139 -35.31 10.29 -10.85
C PRO A 139 -35.15 9.31 -9.68
N TYR A 140 -34.13 9.50 -8.84
CA TYR A 140 -33.76 8.60 -7.75
C TYR A 140 -34.17 9.14 -6.37
N VAL A 141 -34.79 10.32 -6.32
CA VAL A 141 -35.31 10.92 -5.09
C VAL A 141 -36.82 10.70 -5.01
N VAL A 142 -37.23 9.76 -4.16
CA VAL A 142 -38.66 9.47 -3.93
C VAL A 142 -39.38 10.65 -3.27
N LYS A 143 -38.74 11.24 -2.25
CA LYS A 143 -39.25 12.41 -1.52
C LYS A 143 -38.07 13.23 -1.01
N LEU A 144 -38.09 14.52 -1.31
CA LEU A 144 -37.11 15.46 -0.77
C LEU A 144 -37.58 15.93 0.61
N GLU A 145 -36.76 15.69 1.63
CA GLU A 145 -36.98 16.21 2.98
C GLU A 145 -35.78 17.05 3.40
N HIS A 146 -36.03 18.29 3.80
CA HIS A 146 -35.02 19.15 4.37
C HIS A 146 -34.66 18.73 5.78
N LYS A 147 -33.44 19.03 6.20
CA LYS A 147 -32.91 18.71 7.52
C LYS A 147 -32.96 17.22 7.88
N LYS A 148 -32.87 16.34 6.88
CA LYS A 148 -32.80 14.88 7.03
C LYS A 148 -31.82 14.26 6.04
N TRP A 149 -31.25 13.12 6.43
CA TRP A 149 -30.41 12.29 5.56
C TRP A 149 -31.27 11.50 4.58
N LEU A 150 -31.07 11.75 3.29
CA LEU A 150 -31.68 11.01 2.20
C LEU A 150 -30.73 9.89 1.75
N HIS A 151 -31.30 8.74 1.38
CA HIS A 151 -30.56 7.64 0.76
C HIS A 151 -30.84 7.62 -0.74
N ILE A 152 -29.86 8.01 -1.54
CA ILE A 152 -29.98 7.99 -3.00
C ILE A 152 -29.24 6.77 -3.53
N LYS A 153 -29.92 5.96 -4.34
CA LYS A 153 -29.38 4.73 -4.96
C LYS A 153 -29.46 4.86 -6.48
N VAL A 154 -28.31 4.94 -7.15
CA VAL A 154 -28.21 5.08 -8.61
C VAL A 154 -27.60 3.80 -9.20
N PRO A 155 -28.33 2.97 -9.96
CA PRO A 155 -27.77 1.75 -10.55
C PRO A 155 -26.57 2.04 -11.47
N VAL A 156 -25.45 1.33 -11.32
CA VAL A 156 -24.22 1.56 -12.10
C VAL A 156 -24.47 1.43 -13.60
N LYS A 157 -25.34 0.49 -14.01
CA LYS A 157 -25.75 0.30 -15.41
C LYS A 157 -26.35 1.54 -16.08
N LYS A 158 -26.78 2.55 -15.33
CA LYS A 158 -27.34 3.79 -15.88
C LYS A 158 -26.28 4.80 -16.32
N PHE A 159 -25.04 4.67 -15.84
CA PHE A 159 -23.94 5.60 -16.12
C PHE A 159 -23.29 5.37 -17.51
N ASN A 160 -23.75 4.39 -18.29
CA ASN A 160 -23.29 4.09 -19.67
C ASN A 160 -21.76 4.07 -19.80
N ILE A 161 -21.11 3.25 -18.98
CA ILE A 161 -19.65 3.24 -18.84
C ILE A 161 -19.00 2.47 -20.00
N ARG A 162 -18.16 3.17 -20.78
CA ARG A 162 -17.47 2.60 -21.96
C ARG A 162 -16.45 1.53 -21.59
N ASN A 163 -15.53 1.83 -20.66
CA ASN A 163 -14.49 0.90 -20.23
C ASN A 163 -14.74 0.45 -18.78
N LYS A 164 -15.33 -0.73 -18.63
CA LYS A 164 -15.66 -1.31 -17.31
C LYS A 164 -14.43 -1.84 -16.56
N GLN A 165 -13.35 -2.10 -17.27
CA GLN A 165 -12.09 -2.59 -16.68
C GLN A 165 -11.22 -1.43 -16.17
N ALA A 166 -11.52 -0.18 -16.56
CA ALA A 166 -10.82 0.98 -16.05
C ALA A 166 -11.13 1.22 -14.57
N ILE A 167 -10.09 1.50 -13.79
CA ILE A 167 -10.20 1.82 -12.37
C ILE A 167 -11.01 3.11 -12.16
N VAL A 168 -11.81 3.13 -11.12
CA VAL A 168 -12.53 4.32 -10.66
C VAL A 168 -11.57 5.22 -9.90
N LEU A 169 -11.42 6.46 -10.36
CA LEU A 169 -10.60 7.48 -9.71
C LEU A 169 -11.38 8.28 -8.68
N GLY A 170 -12.72 8.28 -8.76
CA GLY A 170 -13.57 9.02 -7.85
C GLY A 170 -14.99 9.20 -8.39
N VAL A 171 -15.79 9.97 -7.65
CA VAL A 171 -17.13 10.39 -8.06
C VAL A 171 -17.17 11.90 -8.11
N GLY A 172 -17.71 12.45 -9.20
CA GLY A 172 -17.90 13.88 -9.37
C GLY A 172 -19.36 14.30 -9.21
N PHE A 173 -19.54 15.56 -8.82
CA PHE A 173 -20.82 16.26 -8.81
C PHE A 173 -20.71 17.48 -9.71
N THR A 174 -21.70 17.70 -10.57
CA THR A 174 -21.71 18.82 -11.51
C THR A 174 -23.02 19.59 -11.45
N GLN A 175 -22.97 20.84 -11.91
CA GLN A 175 -24.14 21.71 -12.01
C GLN A 175 -25.29 21.02 -12.79
N ASN A 176 -26.51 21.11 -12.28
CA ASN A 176 -27.73 20.61 -12.95
C ASN A 176 -28.59 21.77 -13.49
N ALA A 177 -29.59 22.21 -12.73
CA ALA A 177 -30.38 23.40 -13.03
C ALA A 177 -29.69 24.67 -12.50
N SER A 178 -29.98 25.81 -13.13
CA SER A 178 -29.65 27.12 -12.57
C SER A 178 -30.69 27.57 -11.55
N SER A 179 -30.24 28.30 -10.54
CA SER A 179 -31.04 28.79 -9.44
C SER A 179 -30.40 30.07 -8.88
N ALA A 180 -31.25 31.04 -8.55
CA ALA A 180 -30.81 32.27 -7.87
C ALA A 180 -30.47 32.04 -6.38
N ASN A 181 -30.81 30.87 -5.84
CA ASN A 181 -30.59 30.55 -4.43
C ASN A 181 -29.22 29.88 -4.22
N THR A 182 -28.65 30.10 -3.04
CA THR A 182 -27.54 29.26 -2.56
C THR A 182 -28.08 27.95 -2.02
N HIS A 183 -27.52 26.84 -2.47
CA HIS A 183 -27.85 25.49 -2.03
C HIS A 183 -26.75 24.95 -1.12
N HIS A 184 -27.12 24.22 -0.07
CA HIS A 184 -26.18 23.59 0.85
C HIS A 184 -26.60 22.15 1.13
N LEU A 185 -25.72 21.23 0.73
CA LEU A 185 -25.84 19.80 0.93
C LEU A 185 -24.67 19.32 1.81
N LEU A 186 -24.92 18.30 2.63
CA LEU A 186 -23.84 17.48 3.19
C LEU A 186 -23.84 16.12 2.51
N LEU A 187 -22.66 15.65 2.15
CA LEU A 187 -22.42 14.37 1.50
C LEU A 187 -21.69 13.45 2.47
N ASP A 188 -22.19 12.25 2.65
CA ASP A 188 -21.58 11.22 3.50
C ASP A 188 -21.81 9.86 2.84
N GLN A 189 -21.01 8.87 3.23
CA GLN A 189 -21.12 7.48 2.85
C GLN A 189 -21.40 7.28 1.35
N LEU A 190 -20.46 7.78 0.56
CA LEU A 190 -20.43 7.63 -0.88
C LEU A 190 -19.75 6.31 -1.23
N GLU A 191 -20.50 5.38 -1.80
CA GLU A 191 -20.01 4.01 -1.98
C GLU A 191 -20.73 3.26 -3.09
N PHE A 192 -20.04 2.29 -3.69
CA PHE A 192 -20.66 1.28 -4.52
C PHE A 192 -21.26 0.16 -3.66
N LEU A 193 -22.30 -0.51 -4.13
CA LEU A 193 -22.98 -1.55 -3.39
C LEU A 193 -23.60 -2.56 -4.35
N PRO A 194 -23.55 -3.88 -4.09
CA PRO A 194 -24.25 -4.84 -4.93
C PRO A 194 -25.77 -4.59 -4.91
N LEU A 195 -26.43 -4.72 -6.05
CA LEU A 195 -27.90 -4.62 -6.15
C LEU A 195 -28.62 -5.69 -5.34
N LYS A 196 -27.95 -6.81 -5.05
CA LYS A 196 -28.45 -7.90 -4.22
C LYS A 196 -27.48 -8.13 -3.07
N TYR A 197 -27.95 -7.92 -1.85
CA TYR A 197 -27.24 -8.22 -0.61
C TYR A 197 -28.18 -8.96 0.34
N SER A 198 -27.60 -9.57 1.37
CA SER A 198 -28.39 -10.27 2.39
C SER A 198 -29.12 -9.26 3.29
N GLU A 199 -30.44 -9.41 3.41
CA GLU A 199 -31.29 -8.56 4.26
C GLU A 199 -31.74 -9.27 5.55
N ILE A 200 -31.07 -10.36 5.91
CA ILE A 200 -31.36 -11.07 7.16
C ILE A 200 -31.04 -10.15 8.35
N PRO A 201 -32.01 -9.87 9.25
CA PRO A 201 -31.78 -8.95 10.37
C PRO A 201 -30.70 -9.44 11.34
N LEU A 202 -29.88 -8.51 11.82
CA LEU A 202 -28.79 -8.78 12.77
C LEU A 202 -29.32 -8.92 14.20
N ARG A 203 -29.68 -10.14 14.61
CA ARG A 203 -30.29 -10.41 15.92
C ARG A 203 -29.29 -10.73 17.04
N SER A 204 -28.10 -11.23 16.69
CA SER A 204 -27.07 -11.58 17.67
C SER A 204 -26.29 -10.34 18.09
N ALA A 205 -26.01 -10.24 19.40
CA ALA A 205 -25.15 -9.20 19.93
C ALA A 205 -23.74 -9.28 19.33
N ALA A 206 -23.09 -8.13 19.19
CA ALA A 206 -21.70 -8.09 18.77
C ALA A 206 -20.74 -8.54 19.87
N ILE A 207 -19.55 -9.01 19.49
CA ILE A 207 -18.58 -9.61 20.41
C ILE A 207 -17.29 -8.80 20.36
N LEU A 208 -17.13 -7.88 21.31
CA LEU A 208 -15.87 -7.22 21.61
C LEU A 208 -15.02 -8.16 22.46
N SER A 209 -14.08 -8.86 21.83
CA SER A 209 -13.28 -9.90 22.49
C SER A 209 -12.24 -9.32 23.44
N GLU A 210 -11.57 -8.26 23.03
CA GLU A 210 -10.45 -7.65 23.75
C GLU A 210 -10.48 -6.13 23.63
N ALA A 211 -10.10 -5.43 24.70
CA ALA A 211 -9.76 -4.02 24.71
C ALA A 211 -8.48 -3.84 25.53
N THR A 212 -7.44 -3.34 24.90
CA THR A 212 -6.10 -3.22 25.50
C THR A 212 -5.63 -1.78 25.38
N ALA A 213 -5.40 -1.14 26.52
CA ALA A 213 -4.90 0.22 26.58
C ALA A 213 -3.37 0.26 26.61
N TYR A 214 -2.82 1.27 25.95
CA TYR A 214 -1.40 1.59 25.91
C TYR A 214 -1.22 3.03 26.42
N ASP A 215 -0.45 3.85 25.70
CA ASP A 215 -0.34 5.29 25.88
C ASP A 215 -1.65 5.99 25.48
N ARG A 216 -1.66 6.89 24.50
CA ARG A 216 -2.89 7.49 23.95
C ARG A 216 -3.67 6.56 23.02
N ALA A 217 -3.49 5.26 23.12
CA ALA A 217 -4.08 4.30 22.19
C ALA A 217 -4.80 3.17 22.92
N VAL A 218 -6.00 2.82 22.45
CA VAL A 218 -6.76 1.65 22.88
C VAL A 218 -6.98 0.72 21.69
N HIS A 219 -6.44 -0.49 21.75
CA HIS A 219 -6.63 -1.52 20.71
C HIS A 219 -7.84 -2.38 21.04
N LEU A 220 -8.83 -2.33 20.17
CA LEU A 220 -10.06 -3.11 20.25
C LEU A 220 -9.97 -4.27 19.27
N LYS A 221 -10.29 -5.49 19.71
CA LYS A 221 -10.40 -6.66 18.84
C LYS A 221 -11.76 -7.30 18.98
N TRP A 222 -12.26 -7.87 17.90
CA TRP A 222 -13.56 -8.54 17.86
C TRP A 222 -13.50 -9.84 17.07
N GLN A 223 -14.54 -10.66 17.25
CA GLN A 223 -14.74 -11.88 16.49
C GLN A 223 -15.99 -11.74 15.63
N LEU A 224 -15.79 -11.75 14.31
CA LEU A 224 -16.89 -11.67 13.35
C LEU A 224 -17.59 -13.03 13.23
N PRO A 225 -18.92 -13.08 13.36
CA PRO A 225 -19.67 -14.28 13.02
C PRO A 225 -19.71 -14.46 11.49
N LEU A 226 -19.92 -15.69 11.03
CA LEU A 226 -20.14 -16.00 9.62
C LEU A 226 -21.55 -15.54 9.21
N SER A 227 -21.70 -14.25 8.89
CA SER A 227 -22.96 -13.67 8.41
C SER A 227 -22.70 -12.74 7.23
N PRO A 228 -23.26 -13.04 6.04
CA PRO A 228 -23.13 -12.18 4.86
C PRO A 228 -23.94 -10.88 4.95
N SER A 229 -24.71 -10.68 6.04
CA SER A 229 -25.49 -9.46 6.27
C SER A 229 -24.69 -8.38 6.97
N ILE A 230 -23.58 -8.73 7.62
CA ILE A 230 -22.74 -7.75 8.33
C ILE A 230 -21.85 -7.06 7.30
N ARG A 231 -21.88 -5.73 7.33
CA ARG A 231 -21.05 -4.90 6.47
C ARG A 231 -20.03 -4.07 7.23
N TYR A 232 -20.42 -3.60 8.40
CA TYR A 232 -19.53 -2.83 9.26
C TYR A 232 -19.60 -3.22 10.73
N ILE A 233 -18.58 -2.78 11.45
CA ILE A 233 -18.48 -2.76 12.90
C ILE A 233 -18.55 -1.30 13.31
N LYS A 234 -19.55 -0.91 14.08
CA LYS A 234 -19.64 0.44 14.64
C LYS A 234 -19.15 0.44 16.08
N ILE A 235 -18.33 1.43 16.41
CA ILE A 235 -17.59 1.49 17.67
C ILE A 235 -18.12 2.64 18.51
N TYR A 236 -18.38 2.34 19.78
CA TYR A 236 -18.90 3.27 20.76
C TYR A 236 -17.90 3.41 21.92
N ARG A 237 -17.76 4.64 22.43
CA ARG A 237 -16.92 4.97 23.57
C ARG A 237 -17.68 5.83 24.57
N ALA A 238 -17.51 5.53 25.86
CA ALA A 238 -17.97 6.34 26.99
C ALA A 238 -16.81 6.58 27.97
N THR A 239 -16.86 7.70 28.69
CA THR A 239 -15.93 8.02 29.79
C THR A 239 -16.58 7.97 31.17
N ASP A 240 -17.91 7.97 31.21
CA ASP A 240 -18.73 7.92 32.43
C ASP A 240 -19.47 6.57 32.60
N GLY A 241 -19.25 5.66 31.65
CA GLY A 241 -19.90 4.35 31.53
C GLY A 241 -21.41 4.38 31.25
N LYS A 242 -21.96 5.54 30.90
CA LYS A 242 -23.39 5.73 30.63
C LYS A 242 -23.65 6.29 29.24
N ASN A 243 -22.92 7.33 28.86
CA ASN A 243 -23.15 8.08 27.63
C ASN A 243 -22.20 7.61 26.53
N PHE A 244 -22.54 6.47 25.91
CA PHE A 244 -21.81 5.92 24.77
C PHE A 244 -22.01 6.77 23.50
N LYS A 245 -20.92 7.30 22.97
CA LYS A 245 -20.90 8.03 21.69
C LYS A 245 -20.26 7.15 20.62
N ALA A 246 -20.84 7.14 19.42
CA ALA A 246 -20.21 6.49 18.28
C ALA A 246 -18.96 7.27 17.88
N ILE A 247 -17.82 6.58 17.76
CA ILE A 247 -16.52 7.20 17.45
C ILE A 247 -15.96 6.76 16.10
N GLY A 248 -16.52 5.71 15.50
CA GLY A 248 -16.10 5.28 14.18
C GLY A 248 -16.81 4.03 13.70
N ILE A 249 -16.53 3.68 12.45
CA ILE A 249 -17.02 2.50 11.77
C ILE A 249 -15.85 1.80 11.06
N ARG A 250 -15.87 0.47 11.01
CA ARG A 250 -14.83 -0.35 10.36
C ARG A 250 -15.46 -1.41 9.46
N PRO A 251 -14.89 -1.71 8.28
CA PRO A 251 -15.40 -2.75 7.40
C PRO A 251 -15.07 -4.15 7.94
N VAL A 252 -15.86 -5.15 7.55
CA VAL A 252 -15.70 -6.55 7.98
C VAL A 252 -14.33 -7.22 7.72
N PRO A 253 -13.48 -6.82 6.75
CA PRO A 253 -12.16 -7.42 6.64
C PRO A 253 -11.23 -7.07 7.81
N MET A 254 -11.56 -6.05 8.60
CA MET A 254 -10.77 -5.64 9.75
C MET A 254 -11.20 -6.43 10.99
N GLN A 255 -10.23 -6.95 11.71
CA GLN A 255 -10.47 -7.72 12.94
C GLN A 255 -10.22 -6.90 14.21
N SER A 256 -9.70 -5.69 14.02
CA SER A 256 -9.36 -4.79 15.10
C SER A 256 -9.45 -3.32 14.70
N CYS A 257 -9.40 -2.43 15.69
CA CYS A 257 -9.30 -0.99 15.53
C CYS A 257 -8.44 -0.41 16.64
N LEU A 258 -7.58 0.54 16.30
CA LEU A 258 -6.90 1.38 17.28
C LEU A 258 -7.66 2.71 17.43
N ASP A 259 -8.14 2.99 18.64
CA ASP A 259 -8.73 4.29 18.99
C ASP A 259 -7.70 5.16 19.69
N MET A 260 -7.41 6.33 19.12
CA MET A 260 -6.54 7.33 19.73
C MET A 260 -7.35 8.21 20.69
N VAL A 261 -6.99 8.17 21.97
CA VAL A 261 -7.73 8.85 23.04
C VAL A 261 -7.07 10.19 23.43
N PRO A 262 -7.86 11.18 23.86
CA PRO A 262 -7.35 12.52 24.15
C PRO A 262 -6.62 12.62 25.50
N VAL A 263 -6.91 11.75 26.46
CA VAL A 263 -6.42 11.88 27.85
C VAL A 263 -5.79 10.57 28.33
N ILE A 264 -4.59 10.67 28.89
CA ILE A 264 -3.89 9.56 29.55
C ILE A 264 -4.36 9.47 31.01
N GLY A 265 -4.52 8.25 31.54
CA GLY A 265 -5.01 8.02 32.91
C GLY A 265 -6.52 8.14 33.05
N GLN A 266 -7.24 8.28 31.93
CA GLN A 266 -8.69 8.29 31.92
C GLN A 266 -9.23 6.89 31.65
N LYS A 267 -10.28 6.52 32.38
CA LYS A 267 -11.06 5.32 32.10
C LYS A 267 -11.94 5.51 30.87
N TYR A 268 -11.86 4.54 29.97
CA TYR A 268 -12.66 4.46 28.77
C TYR A 268 -13.43 3.14 28.75
N GLN A 269 -14.70 3.20 28.37
CA GLN A 269 -15.53 2.03 28.17
C GLN A 269 -15.94 1.93 26.71
N TYR A 270 -15.84 0.72 26.14
CA TYR A 270 -16.12 0.46 24.74
C TYR A 270 -17.22 -0.57 24.54
N GLN A 271 -18.04 -0.33 23.54
CA GLN A 271 -19.01 -1.28 22.99
C GLN A 271 -18.95 -1.25 21.47
N ILE A 272 -19.37 -2.34 20.84
CA ILE A 272 -19.51 -2.40 19.38
C ILE A 272 -20.90 -2.92 18.98
N SER A 273 -21.31 -2.63 17.75
CA SER A 273 -22.44 -3.28 17.08
C SER A 273 -22.04 -3.73 15.67
N TRP A 274 -22.73 -4.77 15.18
CA TRP A 274 -22.70 -5.12 13.78
C TRP A 274 -23.68 -4.23 13.02
N VAL A 275 -23.32 -3.80 11.82
CA VAL A 275 -24.13 -2.93 10.98
C VAL A 275 -24.32 -3.57 9.61
N ASP A 276 -25.57 -3.63 9.14
CA ASP A 276 -25.90 -4.19 7.83
C ASP A 276 -25.77 -3.18 6.68
N TYR A 277 -26.08 -3.63 5.46
CA TYR A 277 -26.09 -2.84 4.24
C TYR A 277 -27.09 -1.66 4.25
N ASN A 278 -28.11 -1.72 5.12
CA ASN A 278 -29.12 -0.69 5.32
C ASN A 278 -28.84 0.19 6.55
N TYR A 279 -27.69 0.00 7.20
CA TYR A 279 -27.29 0.69 8.43
C TYR A 279 -28.18 0.38 9.64
N GLN A 280 -28.82 -0.78 9.64
CA GLN A 280 -29.47 -1.31 10.85
C GLN A 280 -28.43 -2.00 11.72
N GLU A 281 -28.54 -1.78 13.02
CA GLU A 281 -27.57 -2.27 14.00
C GLU A 281 -28.06 -3.52 14.71
N SER A 282 -27.13 -4.41 15.05
CA SER A 282 -27.35 -5.47 16.01
C SER A 282 -27.49 -4.95 17.44
N PRO A 283 -27.92 -5.78 18.42
CA PRO A 283 -27.68 -5.48 19.83
C PRO A 283 -26.19 -5.21 20.10
N LEU A 284 -25.92 -4.31 21.05
CA LEU A 284 -24.57 -3.91 21.46
C LEU A 284 -23.83 -5.06 22.15
N SER A 285 -22.50 -5.04 22.06
CA SER A 285 -21.64 -5.93 22.84
C SER A 285 -21.69 -5.62 24.34
N THR A 286 -21.19 -6.57 25.14
CA THR A 286 -20.81 -6.27 26.51
C THR A 286 -19.74 -5.17 26.53
N ALA A 287 -19.86 -4.25 27.48
CA ALA A 287 -18.90 -3.16 27.61
C ALA A 287 -17.56 -3.67 28.16
N LYS A 288 -16.46 -3.13 27.63
CA LYS A 288 -15.10 -3.37 28.14
C LYS A 288 -14.53 -2.06 28.66
N GLU A 289 -14.11 -2.04 29.93
CA GLU A 289 -13.42 -0.91 30.55
C GLU A 289 -11.91 -1.09 30.44
N VAL A 290 -11.21 0.00 30.10
CA VAL A 290 -9.75 0.10 30.08
C VAL A 290 -9.31 1.47 30.60
N GLU A 291 -8.05 1.57 31.01
CA GLU A 291 -7.44 2.82 31.46
C GLU A 291 -6.07 2.97 30.79
N THR A 292 -5.83 4.13 30.19
CA THR A 292 -4.57 4.43 29.51
C THR A 292 -3.48 4.85 30.48
N SER A 293 -2.22 4.54 30.16
CA SER A 293 -1.06 4.88 30.99
C SER A 293 0.09 5.37 30.13
N ALA A 294 0.80 6.40 30.58
CA ALA A 294 1.93 6.96 29.83
C ALA A 294 3.00 5.89 29.59
N LEU A 295 3.44 5.76 28.34
CA LEU A 295 4.49 4.80 27.97
C LEU A 295 5.86 5.48 27.83
N GLY A 296 6.91 4.75 28.21
CA GLY A 296 8.29 5.11 27.91
C GLY A 296 8.62 4.97 26.42
N ASN A 297 9.74 5.56 25.98
CA ASN A 297 10.10 5.55 24.56
C ASN A 297 10.28 4.13 23.99
N ASP A 298 10.86 3.20 24.74
CA ASP A 298 11.03 1.81 24.31
C ASP A 298 9.70 1.06 24.19
N GLU A 299 8.72 1.41 25.03
CA GLU A 299 7.37 0.84 24.99
C GLU A 299 6.57 1.40 23.80
N ILE A 300 6.71 2.70 23.50
CA ILE A 300 6.17 3.29 22.27
C ILE A 300 6.80 2.61 21.04
N LEU A 301 8.11 2.35 21.06
CA LEU A 301 8.79 1.64 19.98
C LEU A 301 8.22 0.23 19.79
N LYS A 302 7.97 -0.50 20.89
CA LYS A 302 7.33 -1.82 20.87
C LYS A 302 5.89 -1.75 20.33
N LEU A 303 5.11 -0.72 20.72
CA LEU A 303 3.76 -0.49 20.19
C LEU A 303 3.77 -0.21 18.68
N VAL A 304 4.69 0.63 18.21
CA VAL A 304 4.86 0.90 16.78
C VAL A 304 5.25 -0.38 16.05
N GLN A 305 6.18 -1.18 16.59
CA GLN A 305 6.57 -2.47 16.00
C GLN A 305 5.38 -3.44 15.94
N LEU A 306 4.59 -3.56 17.02
CA LEU A 306 3.38 -4.37 17.09
C LEU A 306 2.37 -3.98 15.99
N ALA A 307 2.07 -2.68 15.86
CA ALA A 307 1.11 -2.20 14.88
C ALA A 307 1.57 -2.49 13.43
N ASN A 308 2.86 -2.28 13.14
CA ASN A 308 3.42 -2.59 11.81
C ASN A 308 3.43 -4.10 11.52
N VAL A 309 3.64 -4.95 12.53
CA VAL A 309 3.50 -6.41 12.39
C VAL A 309 2.03 -6.79 12.15
N ASN A 310 1.10 -6.16 12.87
CA ASN A 310 -0.34 -6.45 12.77
C ASN A 310 -0.89 -6.20 11.36
N TYR A 311 -0.33 -5.22 10.63
CA TYR A 311 -0.62 -5.01 9.22
C TYR A 311 -0.49 -6.30 8.40
N PHE A 312 0.58 -7.06 8.62
CA PHE A 312 0.78 -8.31 7.91
C PHE A 312 -0.04 -9.43 8.50
N VAL A 313 -0.30 -9.46 9.81
CA VAL A 313 -1.13 -10.48 10.46
C VAL A 313 -2.54 -10.49 9.85
N GLU A 314 -3.15 -9.32 9.62
CA GLU A 314 -4.53 -9.22 9.12
C GLU A 314 -4.66 -9.24 7.58
N ASN A 315 -3.67 -8.72 6.84
CA ASN A 315 -3.80 -8.55 5.37
C ASN A 315 -3.19 -9.70 4.56
N PHE A 316 -3.90 -10.83 4.49
CA PHE A 316 -3.46 -12.02 3.76
C PHE A 316 -4.60 -12.87 3.20
N ASP A 317 -4.29 -13.62 2.15
CA ASP A 317 -5.23 -14.60 1.60
C ASP A 317 -5.13 -15.90 2.40
N ILE A 318 -6.27 -16.39 2.90
CA ILE A 318 -6.31 -17.56 3.79
C ILE A 318 -5.86 -18.86 3.13
N ASN A 319 -5.99 -18.96 1.80
CA ASN A 319 -5.68 -20.15 1.02
C ASN A 319 -4.19 -20.25 0.68
N SER A 320 -3.63 -19.19 0.10
CA SER A 320 -2.21 -19.11 -0.25
C SER A 320 -1.31 -18.75 0.95
N GLY A 321 -1.85 -18.10 1.99
CA GLY A 321 -1.08 -17.50 3.07
C GLY A 321 -0.34 -16.21 2.70
N MET A 322 -0.31 -15.88 1.40
CA MET A 322 0.43 -14.74 0.85
C MET A 322 -0.26 -13.41 1.16
N TYR A 323 0.54 -12.35 1.11
CA TYR A 323 0.07 -10.99 1.37
C TYR A 323 -0.85 -10.50 0.24
N MET A 324 -1.98 -9.88 0.62
CA MET A 324 -2.95 -9.30 -0.31
C MET A 324 -2.77 -7.77 -0.40
N PRO A 325 -2.16 -7.25 -1.48
CA PRO A 325 -1.96 -5.80 -1.65
C PRO A 325 -3.24 -4.99 -1.83
N PHE A 326 -4.30 -5.62 -2.29
CA PHE A 326 -5.62 -5.05 -2.49
C PHE A 326 -6.63 -6.18 -2.59
N ARG A 327 -7.90 -5.90 -2.31
CA ARG A 327 -8.97 -6.87 -2.49
C ARG A 327 -9.70 -6.56 -3.79
N SER A 328 -10.06 -7.61 -4.52
CA SER A 328 -10.83 -7.50 -5.76
C SER A 328 -12.03 -8.44 -5.68
N LYS A 329 -13.15 -8.02 -6.29
CA LYS A 329 -14.42 -8.77 -6.30
C LYS A 329 -14.26 -10.14 -6.97
N ASN A 330 -13.58 -10.16 -8.10
CA ASN A 330 -13.56 -11.32 -8.98
C ASN A 330 -12.28 -12.15 -8.87
N LYS A 331 -11.23 -11.61 -8.25
CA LYS A 331 -9.91 -12.24 -8.17
C LYS A 331 -9.33 -12.07 -6.77
N VAL A 332 -8.54 -13.05 -6.34
CA VAL A 332 -7.75 -12.90 -5.10
C VAL A 332 -6.33 -12.62 -5.53
N ILE A 333 -5.94 -11.35 -5.46
CA ILE A 333 -4.61 -10.93 -5.89
C ILE A 333 -3.66 -10.96 -4.72
N VAL A 334 -2.56 -11.68 -4.88
CA VAL A 334 -1.46 -11.74 -3.89
C VAL A 334 -0.15 -11.29 -4.53
N SER A 335 0.71 -10.64 -3.75
CA SER A 335 1.98 -10.09 -4.23
C SER A 335 3.16 -10.94 -3.79
N THR A 336 4.07 -11.22 -4.72
CA THR A 336 5.32 -11.95 -4.42
C THR A 336 6.29 -11.09 -3.60
N GLU A 337 6.59 -9.86 -4.04
CA GLU A 337 7.56 -8.98 -3.37
C GLU A 337 7.07 -8.60 -1.96
N GLU A 338 5.80 -8.24 -1.82
CA GLU A 338 5.26 -7.76 -0.55
C GLU A 338 5.07 -8.89 0.47
N THR A 339 4.93 -10.14 0.00
CA THR A 339 4.93 -11.32 0.88
C THR A 339 6.28 -11.53 1.55
N ALA A 340 7.39 -11.10 0.94
CA ALA A 340 8.71 -11.13 1.59
C ALA A 340 8.72 -10.32 2.90
N GLY A 341 8.22 -9.08 2.83
CA GLY A 341 8.07 -8.21 4.00
C GLY A 341 7.12 -8.80 5.04
N ALA A 342 6.06 -9.48 4.61
CA ALA A 342 5.14 -10.19 5.49
C ALA A 342 5.83 -11.34 6.24
N ILE A 343 6.61 -12.18 5.56
CA ILE A 343 7.35 -13.29 6.19
C ILE A 343 8.29 -12.77 7.27
N LEU A 344 9.10 -11.75 6.95
CA LEU A 344 10.02 -11.14 7.91
C LEU A 344 9.28 -10.55 9.12
N SER A 345 8.17 -9.84 8.88
CA SER A 345 7.38 -9.23 9.95
C SER A 345 6.69 -10.26 10.84
N LEU A 346 6.26 -11.41 10.30
CA LEU A 346 5.72 -12.51 11.10
C LEU A 346 6.79 -13.11 12.02
N ILE A 347 8.02 -13.27 11.54
CA ILE A 347 9.15 -13.77 12.35
C ILE A 347 9.52 -12.77 13.46
N VAL A 348 9.58 -11.47 13.14
CA VAL A 348 9.75 -10.39 14.13
C VAL A 348 8.62 -10.42 15.17
N GLY A 349 7.39 -10.67 14.72
CA GLY A 349 6.24 -10.75 15.60
C GLY A 349 6.28 -11.95 16.55
N VAL A 350 6.77 -13.12 16.11
CA VAL A 350 7.01 -14.26 17.02
C VAL A 350 8.11 -13.92 18.02
N LYS A 351 9.21 -13.30 17.56
CA LYS A 351 10.33 -12.89 18.42
C LYS A 351 9.90 -11.94 19.55
N ASN A 352 8.92 -11.09 19.29
CA ASN A 352 8.40 -10.11 20.27
C ASN A 352 7.07 -10.55 20.92
N GLU A 353 6.65 -11.80 20.73
CA GLU A 353 5.44 -12.39 21.32
C GLU A 353 4.12 -11.69 20.89
N PHE A 354 4.12 -11.04 19.73
CA PHE A 354 2.92 -10.43 19.15
C PHE A 354 1.99 -11.46 18.50
N LEU A 355 2.55 -12.58 18.05
CA LEU A 355 1.81 -13.75 17.56
C LEU A 355 2.55 -15.04 17.93
N THR A 356 1.84 -16.16 17.92
CA THR A 356 2.42 -17.46 18.26
C THR A 356 3.30 -18.01 17.14
N ARG A 357 4.34 -18.77 17.50
CA ARG A 357 5.22 -19.47 16.57
C ARG A 357 4.42 -20.37 15.62
N GLN A 358 3.41 -21.07 16.13
CA GLN A 358 2.53 -21.94 15.33
C GLN A 358 1.72 -21.17 14.28
N ASN A 359 1.21 -19.97 14.61
CA ASN A 359 0.46 -19.16 13.64
C ASN A 359 1.36 -18.71 12.49
N ALA A 360 2.59 -18.29 12.80
CA ALA A 360 3.59 -17.95 11.79
C ALA A 360 4.00 -19.17 10.95
N LEU A 361 4.29 -20.30 11.59
CA LEU A 361 4.65 -21.56 10.92
C LEU A 361 3.56 -22.01 9.95
N ASN A 362 2.30 -22.06 10.41
CA ASN A 362 1.16 -22.44 9.58
C ASN A 362 1.02 -21.54 8.34
N ARG A 363 1.20 -20.22 8.52
CA ARG A 363 1.08 -19.26 7.42
C ARG A 363 2.23 -19.35 6.43
N ILE A 364 3.47 -19.42 6.90
CA ILE A 364 4.65 -19.53 6.04
C ILE A 364 4.68 -20.89 5.33
N SER A 365 4.23 -21.95 6.00
CA SER A 365 4.01 -23.27 5.40
C SER A 365 3.00 -23.22 4.24
N LYS A 366 1.86 -22.54 4.42
CA LYS A 366 0.91 -22.30 3.31
C LYS A 366 1.53 -21.54 2.14
N ILE A 367 2.31 -20.49 2.42
CA ILE A 367 3.02 -19.72 1.38
C ILE A 367 3.93 -20.64 0.57
N THR A 368 4.76 -21.44 1.24
CA THR A 368 5.69 -22.36 0.54
C THR A 368 4.94 -23.41 -0.28
N PHE A 369 3.87 -23.97 0.26
CA PHE A 369 3.05 -24.96 -0.45
C PHE A 369 2.36 -24.35 -1.68
N PHE A 370 1.84 -23.13 -1.58
CA PHE A 370 1.26 -22.41 -2.71
C PHE A 370 2.30 -22.18 -3.80
N LEU A 371 3.48 -21.65 -3.46
CA LEU A 371 4.54 -21.35 -4.43
C LEU A 371 5.00 -22.61 -5.17
N MET A 372 5.14 -23.74 -4.47
CA MET A 372 5.52 -25.03 -5.09
C MET A 372 4.54 -25.54 -6.14
N ARG A 373 3.26 -25.17 -6.05
CA ARG A 373 2.20 -25.64 -6.95
C ARG A 373 1.80 -24.61 -7.99
N SER A 374 2.10 -23.35 -7.72
CA SER A 374 1.77 -22.23 -8.60
C SER A 374 2.65 -22.20 -9.84
N GLN A 375 2.12 -21.61 -10.91
CA GLN A 375 2.86 -21.40 -12.14
C GLN A 375 4.07 -20.47 -11.89
N ASN A 376 5.22 -20.87 -12.43
CA ASN A 376 6.47 -20.11 -12.40
C ASN A 376 7.16 -20.27 -13.77
N LYS A 377 8.10 -19.37 -14.11
CA LYS A 377 8.95 -19.46 -15.30
C LYS A 377 10.38 -19.66 -14.84
N ASN A 378 10.96 -20.84 -15.04
CA ASN A 378 12.32 -21.19 -14.60
C ASN A 378 12.58 -20.99 -13.09
N GLY A 379 11.55 -21.21 -12.26
CA GLY A 379 11.59 -20.95 -10.82
C GLY A 379 11.30 -19.49 -10.42
N PHE A 380 11.17 -18.57 -11.40
CA PHE A 380 10.78 -17.18 -11.13
C PHE A 380 9.27 -17.03 -11.00
N PHE A 381 8.86 -16.26 -10.00
CA PHE A 381 7.46 -16.01 -9.67
C PHE A 381 6.96 -14.72 -10.36
N PRO A 382 5.66 -14.64 -10.74
CA PRO A 382 5.01 -13.44 -11.18
C PRO A 382 5.03 -12.35 -10.11
N SER A 383 4.95 -11.09 -10.53
CA SER A 383 4.83 -9.95 -9.62
C SER A 383 3.58 -10.11 -8.73
N PHE A 384 2.50 -10.60 -9.32
CA PHE A 384 1.22 -10.88 -8.68
C PHE A 384 0.62 -12.19 -9.19
N TYR A 385 -0.05 -12.93 -8.33
CA TYR A 385 -0.84 -14.11 -8.67
C TYR A 385 -2.35 -13.81 -8.56
N ASP A 386 -3.17 -14.46 -9.39
CA ASP A 386 -4.54 -14.84 -9.00
C ASP A 386 -4.45 -16.10 -8.13
N ALA A 387 -4.48 -15.92 -6.81
CA ALA A 387 -4.23 -16.96 -5.82
C ALA A 387 -5.26 -18.11 -5.88
N ARG A 388 -6.48 -17.86 -6.38
CA ARG A 388 -7.48 -18.92 -6.55
C ARG A 388 -7.06 -19.96 -7.60
N LYS A 389 -6.31 -19.52 -8.61
CA LYS A 389 -5.90 -20.34 -9.76
C LYS A 389 -4.42 -20.74 -9.70
N GLY A 390 -3.61 -20.02 -8.93
CA GLY A 390 -2.17 -20.24 -8.89
C GLY A 390 -1.46 -19.85 -10.19
N VAL A 391 -2.01 -18.88 -10.94
CA VAL A 391 -1.45 -18.39 -12.22
C VAL A 391 -1.11 -16.89 -12.11
N PRO A 392 -0.20 -16.37 -12.95
CA PRO A 392 0.09 -14.95 -12.98
C PRO A 392 -1.18 -14.11 -13.17
N GLU A 393 -1.28 -13.01 -12.43
CA GLU A 393 -2.31 -12.02 -12.70
C GLU A 393 -1.94 -11.24 -13.96
N TYR A 394 -2.85 -11.25 -14.94
CA TYR A 394 -2.68 -10.50 -16.19
C TYR A 394 -3.13 -9.07 -15.96
N ARG A 395 -2.20 -8.13 -16.14
CA ARG A 395 -2.47 -6.69 -16.08
C ARG A 395 -2.10 -6.05 -17.40
N ASN A 396 -3.02 -5.28 -17.98
CA ASN A 396 -2.88 -4.72 -19.32
C ASN A 396 -2.48 -5.81 -20.32
N GLU A 397 -3.11 -6.98 -20.21
CA GLU A 397 -2.88 -8.17 -21.05
C GLU A 397 -1.48 -8.81 -20.92
N LEU A 398 -0.65 -8.35 -19.97
CA LEU A 398 0.69 -8.88 -19.73
C LEU A 398 0.77 -9.66 -18.42
N ALA A 399 1.40 -10.83 -18.48
CA ALA A 399 1.85 -11.60 -17.32
C ALA A 399 3.35 -11.40 -17.12
N ILE A 400 3.74 -10.83 -15.97
CA ILE A 400 5.12 -10.40 -15.71
C ILE A 400 5.71 -11.16 -14.53
N TYR A 401 6.71 -11.99 -14.81
CA TYR A 401 7.62 -12.59 -13.84
C TYR A 401 8.65 -11.57 -13.37
N ASP A 402 8.89 -11.53 -12.07
CA ASP A 402 9.70 -10.51 -11.42
C ASP A 402 10.85 -11.14 -10.67
N VAL A 403 12.05 -10.91 -11.19
CA VAL A 403 13.30 -11.51 -10.68
C VAL A 403 13.66 -10.93 -9.32
N LYS A 404 13.44 -9.62 -9.12
CA LYS A 404 13.66 -8.96 -7.82
C LYS A 404 12.64 -9.46 -6.79
N ALA A 405 11.36 -9.55 -7.15
CA ALA A 405 10.33 -10.06 -6.26
C ALA A 405 10.59 -11.52 -5.86
N THR A 406 11.02 -12.35 -6.81
CA THR A 406 11.43 -13.74 -6.56
C THR A 406 12.62 -13.78 -5.59
N GLY A 407 13.63 -12.95 -5.81
CA GLY A 407 14.77 -12.80 -4.90
C GLY A 407 14.31 -12.41 -3.49
N ALA A 408 13.47 -11.39 -3.36
CA ALA A 408 12.99 -10.91 -2.05
C ALA A 408 12.24 -12.00 -1.27
N ILE A 409 11.27 -12.68 -1.90
CA ILE A 409 10.51 -13.73 -1.20
C ILE A 409 11.39 -14.93 -0.86
N MET A 410 12.33 -15.29 -1.74
CA MET A 410 13.23 -16.41 -1.49
C MET A 410 14.22 -16.10 -0.35
N GLU A 411 14.75 -14.88 -0.29
CA GLU A 411 15.57 -14.42 0.84
C GLU A 411 14.81 -14.51 2.16
N ALA A 412 13.58 -13.99 2.20
CA ALA A 412 12.75 -14.04 3.40
C ALA A 412 12.40 -15.47 3.82
N LEU A 413 12.17 -16.37 2.86
CA LEU A 413 11.93 -17.79 3.13
C LEU A 413 13.20 -18.50 3.64
N LEU A 414 14.39 -18.21 3.10
CA LEU A 414 15.63 -18.77 3.65
C LEU A 414 15.89 -18.28 5.08
N ILE A 415 15.60 -17.02 5.39
CA ILE A 415 15.61 -16.51 6.77
C ILE A 415 14.59 -17.25 7.64
N ALA A 416 13.37 -17.49 7.14
CA ALA A 416 12.37 -18.28 7.84
C ALA A 416 12.85 -19.72 8.10
N ARG A 417 13.57 -20.33 7.16
CA ARG A 417 14.15 -21.66 7.32
C ARG A 417 15.14 -21.72 8.48
N GLU A 418 15.98 -20.70 8.64
CA GLU A 418 16.93 -20.64 9.76
C GLU A 418 16.22 -20.33 11.10
N PHE A 419 15.07 -19.67 11.07
CA PHE A 419 14.24 -19.41 12.26
C PHE A 419 13.44 -20.63 12.72
N PHE A 420 12.86 -21.38 11.79
CA PHE A 420 12.12 -22.62 12.03
C PHE A 420 13.07 -23.82 12.02
N ASN A 421 13.93 -23.91 13.04
CA ASN A 421 15.01 -24.89 13.17
C ASN A 421 14.78 -25.96 14.25
N GLU A 422 13.57 -26.07 14.82
CA GLU A 422 13.26 -27.07 15.84
C GLU A 422 13.19 -28.49 15.23
N ASP A 423 13.37 -29.50 16.08
CA ASP A 423 13.26 -30.93 15.73
C ASP A 423 11.79 -31.38 15.69
N ASP A 424 10.98 -30.64 14.94
CA ASP A 424 9.55 -30.88 14.71
C ASP A 424 9.30 -31.27 13.24
N ASP A 425 8.35 -32.17 13.00
CA ASP A 425 8.06 -32.68 11.65
C ASP A 425 7.51 -31.59 10.72
N SER A 426 6.70 -30.66 11.24
CA SER A 426 6.15 -29.55 10.46
C SER A 426 7.24 -28.54 10.08
N GLU A 427 8.16 -28.26 11.01
CA GLU A 427 9.32 -27.39 10.72
C GLU A 427 10.31 -28.06 9.76
N LYS A 428 10.61 -29.36 9.92
CA LYS A 428 11.45 -30.12 8.97
C LYS A 428 10.89 -30.10 7.55
N ASP A 429 9.58 -30.31 7.43
CA ASP A 429 8.85 -30.28 6.17
C ASP A 429 8.88 -28.89 5.54
N LEU A 430 8.66 -27.84 6.33
CA LEU A 430 8.84 -26.45 5.89
C LEU A 430 10.27 -26.20 5.36
N ARG A 431 11.29 -26.58 6.13
CA ARG A 431 12.70 -26.38 5.74
C ARG A 431 13.03 -27.12 4.44
N THR A 432 12.48 -28.31 4.26
CA THR A 432 12.64 -29.11 3.05
C THR A 432 12.05 -28.42 1.82
N ARG A 433 10.80 -27.93 1.92
CA ARG A 433 10.15 -27.19 0.81
C ARG A 433 10.91 -25.93 0.43
N ILE A 434 11.36 -25.15 1.42
CA ILE A 434 12.10 -23.91 1.17
C ILE A 434 13.40 -24.20 0.41
N SER A 435 14.15 -25.21 0.87
CA SER A 435 15.38 -25.64 0.19
C SER A 435 15.12 -26.11 -1.24
N GLN A 436 14.03 -26.84 -1.47
CA GLN A 436 13.63 -27.26 -2.83
C GLN A 436 13.30 -26.07 -3.73
N LEU A 437 12.51 -25.10 -3.25
CA LEU A 437 12.19 -23.89 -4.01
C LEU A 437 13.46 -23.14 -4.41
N TYR A 438 14.38 -22.90 -3.48
CA TYR A 438 15.61 -22.17 -3.76
C TYR A 438 16.49 -22.85 -4.81
N GLN A 439 16.69 -24.17 -4.69
CA GLN A 439 17.56 -24.93 -5.59
C GLN A 439 16.99 -25.10 -7.00
N GLN A 440 15.70 -24.84 -7.21
CA GLN A 440 15.04 -24.93 -8.52
C GLN A 440 15.07 -23.62 -9.31
N ILE A 441 15.46 -22.49 -8.68
CA ILE A 441 15.54 -21.20 -9.38
C ILE A 441 16.75 -21.20 -10.31
N LYS A 442 16.48 -21.05 -11.61
CA LYS A 442 17.50 -21.16 -12.65
C LYS A 442 18.11 -19.82 -13.03
N TRP A 443 18.91 -19.25 -12.14
CA TRP A 443 19.48 -17.90 -12.30
C TRP A 443 20.28 -17.72 -13.59
N ASN A 444 21.10 -18.71 -13.95
CA ASN A 444 21.92 -18.70 -15.17
C ASN A 444 21.15 -18.85 -16.50
N GLU A 445 19.86 -19.24 -16.47
CA GLU A 445 19.05 -19.38 -17.69
C GLU A 445 18.36 -18.07 -18.12
N ILE A 446 18.39 -17.02 -17.29
CA ILE A 446 17.67 -15.77 -17.53
C ILE A 446 18.59 -14.56 -17.68
N THR A 447 19.88 -14.80 -17.92
CA THR A 447 20.86 -13.73 -18.10
C THR A 447 20.83 -13.13 -19.51
N GLU A 448 21.22 -11.87 -19.63
CA GLU A 448 21.54 -11.20 -20.90
C GLU A 448 23.04 -11.30 -21.20
N SER A 449 23.54 -10.53 -22.18
CA SER A 449 24.98 -10.35 -22.41
C SER A 449 25.68 -9.93 -21.12
N ASN A 450 26.87 -10.49 -20.86
CA ASN A 450 27.67 -10.29 -19.65
C ASN A 450 27.08 -10.89 -18.35
N ASN A 451 26.26 -11.96 -18.45
CA ASN A 451 25.72 -12.71 -17.28
C ASN A 451 24.85 -11.88 -16.33
N LEU A 452 24.29 -10.75 -16.78
CA LEU A 452 23.41 -9.92 -15.98
C LEU A 452 22.00 -10.49 -15.98
N LEU A 453 21.37 -10.58 -14.82
CA LEU A 453 19.98 -11.01 -14.71
C LEU A 453 19.04 -10.03 -15.39
N LYS A 454 18.06 -10.54 -16.13
CA LYS A 454 16.89 -9.76 -16.53
C LYS A 454 16.13 -9.29 -15.29
N SER A 455 15.59 -8.08 -15.31
CA SER A 455 14.75 -7.58 -14.21
C SER A 455 13.35 -8.19 -14.21
N LYS A 456 12.79 -8.42 -15.41
CA LYS A 456 11.45 -8.96 -15.63
C LYS A 456 11.48 -10.01 -16.75
N LEU A 457 10.58 -10.99 -16.70
CA LEU A 457 10.37 -11.95 -17.78
C LEU A 457 8.91 -11.90 -18.19
N ALA A 458 8.66 -11.86 -19.49
CA ALA A 458 7.34 -12.10 -20.05
C ALA A 458 6.95 -13.58 -19.98
N LEU A 459 5.66 -13.88 -20.09
CA LEU A 459 5.21 -15.26 -20.30
C LEU A 459 5.70 -15.77 -21.66
N LEU A 460 5.42 -15.04 -22.73
CA LEU A 460 5.90 -15.32 -24.08
C LEU A 460 7.03 -14.36 -24.44
N ASP A 461 8.05 -14.85 -25.17
CA ASP A 461 9.26 -14.06 -25.44
C ASP A 461 9.02 -12.85 -26.37
N ASN A 462 7.86 -12.78 -27.02
CA ASN A 462 7.42 -11.67 -27.88
C ASN A 462 6.46 -10.68 -27.19
N ASP A 463 6.10 -10.90 -25.92
CA ASP A 463 5.31 -9.90 -25.20
C ASP A 463 6.22 -8.71 -24.88
N GLY A 464 5.78 -7.48 -25.21
CA GLY A 464 6.57 -6.24 -25.22
C GLY A 464 7.16 -5.74 -23.88
N VAL A 465 7.52 -6.63 -22.97
CA VAL A 465 8.32 -6.37 -21.77
C VAL A 465 9.72 -5.97 -22.22
N LYS A 466 10.08 -4.69 -22.00
CA LYS A 466 11.43 -4.20 -22.28
C LYS A 466 12.46 -4.97 -21.45
N ASN A 467 13.37 -5.64 -22.13
CA ASN A 467 14.55 -6.28 -21.55
C ASN A 467 15.41 -5.20 -20.87
N LYS A 468 15.51 -5.29 -19.54
CA LYS A 468 16.34 -4.40 -18.72
C LYS A 468 17.10 -5.23 -17.71
N ALA A 469 18.42 -5.06 -17.66
CA ALA A 469 19.27 -5.67 -16.66
C ALA A 469 18.90 -5.23 -15.23
N LEU A 470 18.76 -6.20 -14.33
CA LEU A 470 18.66 -5.99 -12.90
C LEU A 470 20.02 -5.51 -12.40
N SER A 471 20.12 -4.24 -12.05
CA SER A 471 21.37 -3.57 -11.69
C SER A 471 21.14 -2.40 -10.75
N GLY A 472 22.23 -1.93 -10.13
CA GLY A 472 22.23 -0.85 -9.16
C GLY A 472 22.07 -1.32 -7.71
N THR A 473 22.53 -0.46 -6.81
CA THR A 473 22.74 -0.76 -5.39
C THR A 473 21.48 -1.12 -4.62
N HIS A 474 20.31 -0.60 -4.99
CA HIS A 474 19.05 -0.89 -4.28
C HIS A 474 18.33 -2.15 -4.79
N GLN A 475 18.65 -2.67 -5.98
CA GLN A 475 17.94 -3.80 -6.59
C GLN A 475 18.79 -5.06 -6.70
N ALA A 476 20.11 -4.90 -6.88
CA ALA A 476 20.99 -6.01 -7.22
C ALA A 476 21.57 -6.74 -6.00
N ILE A 477 21.92 -6.04 -4.91
CA ILE A 477 22.69 -6.60 -3.77
C ILE A 477 22.14 -7.97 -3.33
N ASN A 478 20.91 -8.01 -2.83
CA ASN A 478 20.33 -9.23 -2.25
C ASN A 478 20.09 -10.30 -3.32
N THR A 479 19.52 -9.90 -4.46
CA THR A 479 19.17 -10.83 -5.55
C THR A 479 20.40 -11.52 -6.14
N TYR A 480 21.50 -10.80 -6.33
CA TYR A 480 22.74 -11.40 -6.86
C TYR A 480 23.47 -12.22 -5.80
N LEU A 481 23.39 -11.89 -4.51
CA LEU A 481 23.90 -12.78 -3.45
C LEU A 481 23.19 -14.14 -3.49
N LEU A 482 21.87 -14.15 -3.68
CA LEU A 482 21.11 -15.39 -3.87
C LEU A 482 21.50 -16.14 -5.15
N ALA A 483 21.71 -15.42 -6.25
CA ALA A 483 22.06 -16.02 -7.54
C ALA A 483 23.46 -16.63 -7.53
N VAL A 484 24.44 -15.96 -6.92
CA VAL A 484 25.81 -16.46 -6.78
C VAL A 484 25.90 -17.59 -5.75
N GLY A 485 25.12 -17.54 -4.67
CA GLY A 485 25.08 -18.59 -3.64
C GLY A 485 24.30 -19.86 -4.03
N ASN A 486 23.66 -19.90 -5.19
CA ASN A 486 22.88 -21.07 -5.59
C ASN A 486 23.82 -22.24 -5.97
N ASN A 487 23.52 -23.47 -5.55
CA ASN A 487 24.43 -24.60 -5.79
C ASN A 487 24.31 -25.18 -7.21
N LYS A 488 23.16 -25.04 -7.88
CA LYS A 488 22.86 -25.73 -9.14
C LYS A 488 22.88 -24.81 -10.35
N TYR A 489 22.37 -23.60 -10.20
CA TYR A 489 22.21 -22.62 -11.26
C TYR A 489 22.92 -21.31 -10.91
N ALA A 490 24.09 -21.41 -10.26
CA ALA A 490 24.87 -20.28 -9.79
C ALA A 490 25.29 -19.34 -10.92
N LEU A 491 25.36 -18.04 -10.62
CA LEU A 491 26.10 -17.09 -11.45
C LEU A 491 27.57 -17.00 -11.02
N PRO A 492 28.49 -16.63 -11.93
CA PRO A 492 29.87 -16.32 -11.57
C PRO A 492 29.95 -15.17 -10.55
N VAL A 493 30.88 -15.25 -9.61
CA VAL A 493 30.98 -14.32 -8.47
C VAL A 493 31.19 -12.87 -8.92
N GLU A 494 31.96 -12.67 -9.99
CA GLU A 494 32.25 -11.37 -10.60
C GLU A 494 31.01 -10.61 -11.08
N THR A 495 29.91 -11.33 -11.38
CA THR A 495 28.64 -10.71 -11.81
C THR A 495 28.01 -9.84 -10.74
N TYR A 496 28.25 -10.15 -9.45
CA TYR A 496 27.75 -9.35 -8.33
C TYR A 496 28.29 -7.91 -8.40
N THR A 497 29.61 -7.76 -8.51
CA THR A 497 30.26 -6.44 -8.54
C THR A 497 29.79 -5.63 -9.75
N ASP A 498 29.67 -6.30 -10.90
CA ASP A 498 29.21 -5.66 -12.13
C ASP A 498 27.76 -5.18 -12.01
N ALA A 499 26.86 -5.99 -11.47
CA ALA A 499 25.46 -5.65 -11.33
C ALA A 499 25.20 -4.60 -10.24
N VAL A 500 25.90 -4.66 -9.10
CA VAL A 500 25.69 -3.74 -7.98
C VAL A 500 26.25 -2.36 -8.27
N TYR A 501 27.45 -2.30 -8.85
CA TYR A 501 28.21 -1.07 -9.00
C TYR A 501 28.18 -0.45 -10.40
N HIS A 502 27.37 -0.99 -11.32
CA HIS A 502 27.12 -0.37 -12.62
C HIS A 502 25.61 -0.31 -12.94
N LYS A 503 25.24 0.66 -13.76
CA LYS A 503 23.96 0.78 -14.45
C LYS A 503 24.17 0.45 -15.91
N PHE A 504 23.13 -0.12 -16.52
CA PHE A 504 23.11 -0.44 -17.95
C PHE A 504 22.02 0.39 -18.60
N GLU A 505 22.43 1.32 -19.46
CA GLU A 505 21.55 2.26 -20.14
C GLU A 505 21.57 1.98 -21.65
N ASN A 506 20.38 1.87 -22.24
CA ASN A 506 20.25 1.81 -23.69
C ASN A 506 20.30 3.24 -24.22
N ILE A 507 21.34 3.55 -24.99
CA ILE A 507 21.43 4.83 -25.69
C ILE A 507 20.89 4.62 -27.10
N THR A 508 19.91 5.44 -27.46
CA THR A 508 19.53 5.63 -28.86
C THR A 508 20.43 6.74 -29.40
N VAL A 509 21.47 6.37 -30.16
CA VAL A 509 22.31 7.36 -30.85
C VAL A 509 21.61 7.74 -32.14
N ASP A 510 21.10 8.97 -32.21
CA ASP A 510 20.67 9.55 -33.49
C ASP A 510 21.93 9.94 -34.27
N THR A 511 22.30 9.15 -35.28
CA THR A 511 23.47 9.42 -36.13
C THR A 511 23.16 10.41 -37.25
N THR A 512 22.07 11.17 -37.20
CA THR A 512 21.86 12.27 -38.16
C THR A 512 22.94 13.33 -37.96
N GLN A 513 23.96 13.30 -38.82
CA GLN A 513 24.78 14.48 -39.06
C GLN A 513 23.85 15.55 -39.62
N SER A 514 23.44 16.52 -38.80
CA SER A 514 22.90 17.77 -39.31
C SER A 514 24.03 18.47 -40.07
N ILE A 515 24.06 18.31 -41.39
CA ILE A 515 24.80 19.23 -42.25
C ILE A 515 24.11 20.58 -42.07
N ASN A 516 24.78 21.50 -41.39
CA ASN A 516 24.30 22.86 -41.15
C ASN A 516 24.34 23.62 -42.49
N PRO A 517 23.20 23.93 -43.13
CA PRO A 517 23.19 24.61 -44.41
C PRO A 517 23.15 26.12 -44.15
N TYR A 518 24.25 26.67 -43.65
CA TYR A 518 24.56 28.08 -43.85
C TYR A 518 25.75 28.12 -44.79
N TYR A 519 25.47 28.09 -46.09
CA TYR A 519 26.23 28.80 -47.14
C TYR A 519 25.54 28.51 -48.49
N PHE A 520 25.20 29.60 -49.17
CA PHE A 520 24.64 29.75 -50.53
C PHE A 520 23.13 29.92 -50.68
N ASP A 521 22.80 31.18 -51.01
CA ASP A 521 21.65 31.64 -51.79
C ASP A 521 21.48 30.83 -53.08
N GLU A 522 20.25 30.40 -53.37
CA GLU A 522 19.51 30.63 -54.63
C GLU A 522 18.29 29.68 -54.71
N GLU A 523 17.23 30.20 -55.31
CA GLU A 523 15.93 29.56 -55.53
C GLU A 523 16.03 28.24 -56.29
N ILE A 524 15.50 27.14 -55.73
CA ILE A 524 15.04 25.98 -56.53
C ILE A 524 13.74 25.44 -55.92
N GLU A 525 12.74 25.31 -56.79
CA GLU A 525 11.41 24.71 -56.56
C GLU A 525 11.47 23.21 -56.22
N GLN A 526 10.33 22.72 -55.72
CA GLN A 526 10.03 21.32 -55.38
C GLN A 526 10.43 20.31 -56.47
N GLU A 527 11.03 19.19 -56.06
CA GLU A 527 10.51 17.81 -56.17
C GLU A 527 11.66 16.80 -55.98
N ASP A 528 11.34 15.62 -55.42
CA ASP A 528 12.21 14.45 -55.27
C ASP A 528 13.42 14.51 -54.30
N PHE A 529 13.13 14.38 -53.00
CA PHE A 529 14.02 13.67 -52.07
C PHE A 529 13.23 12.76 -51.12
N GLN A 530 12.50 11.77 -51.68
CA GLN A 530 12.29 10.49 -50.99
C GLN A 530 13.49 9.58 -51.23
N THR A 531 14.69 10.00 -50.81
CA THR A 531 15.82 9.07 -50.69
C THR A 531 15.82 8.49 -49.28
N LEU A 532 15.36 7.25 -49.17
CA LEU A 532 15.75 6.24 -48.19
C LEU A 532 16.49 6.77 -46.95
N ARG A 533 15.77 7.40 -46.01
CA ARG A 533 16.24 7.49 -44.61
C ARG A 533 16.17 6.09 -44.03
N LYS A 534 17.24 5.32 -44.19
CA LYS A 534 17.49 4.17 -43.31
C LYS A 534 17.93 4.74 -41.97
N GLU A 535 16.98 4.84 -41.04
CA GLU A 535 17.32 4.94 -39.62
C GLU A 535 18.17 3.71 -39.27
N HIS A 536 19.47 3.90 -39.04
CA HIS A 536 20.29 2.91 -38.38
C HIS A 536 20.25 3.23 -36.89
N ILE A 537 19.21 2.73 -36.23
CA ILE A 537 19.13 2.70 -34.77
C ILE A 537 20.13 1.63 -34.32
N VAL A 538 21.30 2.04 -33.85
CA VAL A 538 22.22 1.14 -33.16
C VAL A 538 21.86 1.20 -31.68
N ASP A 539 21.11 0.19 -31.21
CA ASP A 539 20.90 -0.02 -29.77
C ASP A 539 22.24 -0.41 -29.13
N THR A 540 22.90 0.54 -28.48
CA THR A 540 24.12 0.27 -27.71
C THR A 540 23.79 0.38 -26.23
N THR A 541 23.91 -0.74 -25.50
CA THR A 541 23.84 -0.74 -24.04
C THR A 541 25.20 -0.34 -23.48
N ILE A 542 25.27 0.77 -22.75
CA ILE A 542 26.50 1.22 -22.09
C ILE A 542 26.51 0.82 -20.62
N LYS A 543 27.69 0.46 -20.11
CA LYS A 543 27.96 0.17 -18.69
C LYS A 543 28.46 1.44 -18.02
N VAL A 544 27.69 1.97 -17.08
CA VAL A 544 27.97 3.23 -16.37
C VAL A 544 28.21 2.94 -14.89
N PRO A 545 29.33 3.34 -14.27
CA PRO A 545 29.52 3.19 -12.83
C PRO A 545 28.43 3.90 -12.02
N VAL A 546 27.98 3.31 -10.91
CA VAL A 546 27.04 3.98 -9.99
C VAL A 546 27.67 5.09 -9.17
N PHE A 547 29.01 5.06 -9.02
CA PHE A 547 29.75 6.07 -8.27
C PHE A 547 29.74 7.40 -9.02
N SER A 548 29.17 8.41 -8.37
CA SER A 548 29.09 9.78 -8.87
C SER A 548 29.19 10.72 -7.66
N PRO A 549 30.37 10.75 -7.00
CA PRO A 549 30.53 11.39 -5.71
C PRO A 549 30.16 12.87 -5.79
N LYS A 550 29.35 13.33 -4.83
CA LYS A 550 28.88 14.72 -4.77
C LYS A 550 28.84 15.22 -3.33
N GLN A 551 29.30 16.45 -3.11
CA GLN A 551 29.16 17.13 -1.82
C GLN A 551 27.87 17.95 -1.79
N GLU A 552 26.98 17.65 -0.85
CA GLU A 552 25.70 18.34 -0.68
C GLU A 552 25.36 18.39 0.82
N TYR A 553 24.81 19.51 1.31
CA TYR A 553 24.43 19.69 2.72
C TYR A 553 25.53 19.28 3.73
N GLY A 554 26.80 19.47 3.36
CA GLY A 554 27.96 19.13 4.19
C GLY A 554 28.23 17.63 4.39
N VAL A 555 27.78 16.76 3.47
CA VAL A 555 28.10 15.32 3.45
C VAL A 555 28.49 14.85 2.05
N ASN A 556 29.32 13.81 2.00
CA ASN A 556 29.75 13.15 0.76
C ASN A 556 28.75 12.07 0.33
N LEU A 557 28.14 12.24 -0.84
CA LEU A 557 27.21 11.29 -1.44
C LEU A 557 27.90 10.46 -2.51
N ALA A 558 28.33 9.23 -2.17
CA ALA A 558 29.11 8.37 -3.07
C ALA A 558 28.44 8.08 -4.42
N PHE A 559 27.11 8.02 -4.47
CA PHE A 559 26.32 7.73 -5.67
C PHE A 559 25.57 8.96 -6.21
N GLY A 560 25.96 10.16 -5.77
CA GLY A 560 25.30 11.42 -6.14
C GLY A 560 23.95 11.59 -5.47
N LYS A 561 23.11 12.49 -5.99
CA LYS A 561 21.76 12.72 -5.45
C LYS A 561 20.88 11.49 -5.69
N LEU A 562 20.15 11.07 -4.65
CA LEU A 562 19.14 10.02 -4.82
C LEU A 562 18.03 10.51 -5.75
N GLY A 563 17.80 9.76 -6.83
CA GLY A 563 16.63 9.96 -7.70
C GLY A 563 15.33 9.38 -7.13
N ASN A 564 15.44 8.53 -6.09
CA ASN A 564 14.33 7.80 -5.48
C ASN A 564 14.26 8.06 -3.96
N SER A 565 13.28 7.46 -3.28
CA SER A 565 13.17 7.47 -1.82
C SER A 565 14.41 6.86 -1.15
N LEU A 566 14.84 7.45 -0.02
CA LEU A 566 15.89 6.91 0.85
C LEU A 566 15.57 5.51 1.36
N LEU A 567 14.28 5.17 1.48
CA LEU A 567 13.86 3.83 1.86
C LEU A 567 14.34 2.77 0.86
N GLU A 568 14.48 3.10 -0.44
CA GLU A 568 15.05 2.17 -1.43
C GLU A 568 16.51 1.84 -1.13
N LEU A 569 17.29 2.81 -0.63
CA LEU A 569 18.67 2.57 -0.22
C LEU A 569 18.75 1.70 1.04
N TYR A 570 17.75 1.78 1.92
CA TYR A 570 17.66 0.95 3.13
C TYR A 570 17.25 -0.50 2.85
N LYS A 571 16.49 -0.77 1.78
CA LYS A 571 15.88 -2.08 1.50
C LYS A 571 16.85 -3.26 1.56
N PRO A 572 18.03 -3.23 0.90
CA PRO A 572 18.99 -4.34 0.97
C PRO A 572 19.36 -4.71 2.43
N PHE A 573 19.41 -3.69 3.28
CA PHE A 573 19.87 -3.78 4.66
C PHE A 573 18.79 -4.21 5.65
N MET A 574 17.55 -4.46 5.19
CA MET A 574 16.53 -5.12 6.01
C MET A 574 16.96 -6.54 6.41
N THR A 575 17.70 -7.22 5.53
CA THR A 575 18.10 -8.63 5.69
C THR A 575 19.62 -8.80 5.72
N VAL A 576 20.37 -7.97 5.00
CA VAL A 576 21.83 -8.00 4.99
C VAL A 576 22.39 -6.95 5.96
N ARG A 577 23.28 -7.35 6.87
CA ARG A 577 23.92 -6.40 7.79
C ARG A 577 24.83 -5.45 6.97
N PRO A 578 24.75 -4.12 7.11
CA PRO A 578 25.60 -3.22 6.30
C PRO A 578 27.10 -3.50 6.43
N SER A 579 27.57 -3.78 7.64
CA SER A 579 28.98 -4.13 7.89
C SER A 579 29.40 -5.49 7.33
N SER A 580 28.47 -6.35 6.91
CA SER A 580 28.81 -7.64 6.30
C SER A 580 29.19 -7.51 4.81
N ILE A 581 28.80 -6.40 4.16
CA ILE A 581 29.25 -6.03 2.81
C ILE A 581 30.54 -5.21 2.96
N ASN A 582 31.63 -5.91 3.29
CA ASN A 582 32.95 -5.31 3.44
C ASN A 582 33.78 -5.55 2.17
N ASP A 583 33.42 -4.86 1.09
CA ASP A 583 34.23 -4.82 -0.13
C ASP A 583 35.18 -3.60 -0.13
N SER A 584 36.17 -3.62 -1.03
CA SER A 584 37.13 -2.52 -1.17
C SER A 584 36.56 -1.30 -1.90
N LEU A 585 35.29 -1.32 -2.32
CA LEU A 585 34.69 -0.28 -3.16
C LEU A 585 33.98 0.77 -2.32
N THR A 586 33.31 0.38 -1.23
CA THR A 586 32.61 1.35 -0.38
C THR A 586 32.37 0.87 1.06
N ASN A 587 32.29 1.82 1.99
CA ASN A 587 31.84 1.57 3.35
C ASN A 587 30.34 1.85 3.48
N TRP A 588 29.52 0.80 3.52
CA TRP A 588 28.06 0.93 3.56
C TRP A 588 27.53 1.64 4.81
N ASN A 589 28.19 1.52 5.97
CA ASN A 589 27.80 2.28 7.16
C ASN A 589 27.94 3.79 6.96
N GLU A 590 29.05 4.21 6.35
CA GLU A 590 29.30 5.62 6.03
C GLU A 590 28.31 6.13 4.97
N VAL A 591 28.10 5.35 3.90
CA VAL A 591 27.13 5.67 2.84
C VAL A 591 25.74 5.90 3.45
N LEU A 592 25.23 4.94 4.22
CA LEU A 592 23.91 5.04 4.83
C LEU A 592 23.79 6.23 5.79
N THR A 593 24.83 6.50 6.57
CA THR A 593 24.90 7.67 7.47
C THR A 593 24.83 8.97 6.68
N ASN A 594 25.65 9.11 5.64
CA ASN A 594 25.70 10.32 4.81
C ASN A 594 24.37 10.58 4.10
N TYR A 595 23.76 9.56 3.51
CA TYR A 595 22.45 9.71 2.85
C TYR A 595 21.32 10.02 3.84
N THR A 596 21.36 9.45 5.05
CA THR A 596 20.41 9.76 6.14
C THR A 596 20.52 11.23 6.56
N LEU A 597 21.74 11.70 6.82
CA LEU A 597 22.00 13.10 7.19
C LEU A 597 21.65 14.07 6.07
N TYR A 598 21.96 13.73 4.81
CA TYR A 598 21.59 14.51 3.64
C TYR A 598 20.08 14.75 3.55
N ILE A 599 19.27 13.69 3.66
CA ILE A 599 17.82 13.80 3.56
C ILE A 599 17.25 14.58 4.75
N LYS A 600 17.71 14.29 5.98
CA LYS A 600 17.26 15.04 7.18
C LYS A 600 17.58 16.53 7.06
N ARG A 601 18.82 16.90 6.70
CA ARG A 601 19.24 18.31 6.55
C ARG A 601 18.47 19.02 5.45
N ARG A 602 18.33 18.38 4.28
CA ARG A 602 17.53 18.89 3.16
C ARG A 602 16.09 19.17 3.59
N ASP A 603 15.45 18.23 4.27
CA ASP A 603 14.04 18.36 4.66
C ASP A 603 13.83 19.45 5.71
N ASN A 604 14.79 19.63 6.61
CA ASN A 604 14.81 20.71 7.59
C ASN A 604 15.00 22.08 6.93
N GLU A 605 15.92 22.22 5.97
CA GLU A 605 16.13 23.46 5.22
C GLU A 605 14.93 23.82 4.32
N LEU A 606 14.22 22.82 3.80
CA LEU A 606 12.96 23.01 3.08
C LEU A 606 11.78 23.31 4.02
N GLY A 607 11.92 23.17 5.34
CA GLY A 607 10.85 23.41 6.30
C GLY A 607 9.68 22.43 6.17
N LEU A 608 9.95 21.16 5.81
CA LEU A 608 8.90 20.17 5.58
C LEU A 608 8.33 19.59 6.88
N GLY A 609 9.13 19.55 7.95
CA GLY A 609 8.71 19.14 9.31
C GLY A 609 8.04 20.25 10.14
N ALA A 610 7.64 21.36 9.50
CA ALA A 610 6.94 22.56 9.98
C ALA A 610 7.50 23.28 11.22
N THR A 611 7.78 22.58 12.32
CA THR A 611 8.37 23.11 13.56
C THR A 611 9.30 22.12 14.29
N ASN A 612 9.35 20.86 13.85
CA ASN A 612 10.16 19.81 14.48
C ASN A 612 11.11 19.16 13.46
N SER A 613 12.42 19.31 13.71
CA SER A 613 13.49 18.76 12.86
C SER A 613 13.59 17.23 12.86
N ASP A 614 12.88 16.54 13.75
CA ASP A 614 12.85 15.08 13.83
C ASP A 614 11.71 14.45 13.01
N ILE A 615 10.89 15.27 12.36
CA ILE A 615 9.87 14.83 11.40
C ILE A 615 10.36 15.14 9.98
N TRP A 616 10.88 14.10 9.33
CA TRP A 616 11.56 14.19 8.04
C TRP A 616 11.35 12.88 7.26
N GLY A 617 11.74 12.85 5.98
CA GLY A 617 11.48 11.71 5.09
C GLY A 617 10.70 12.09 3.84
N TYR A 618 10.94 13.29 3.30
CA TYR A 618 10.31 13.74 2.08
C TYR A 618 10.73 12.89 0.88
N TYR A 619 9.74 12.53 0.08
CA TYR A 619 9.94 11.87 -1.20
C TYR A 619 9.10 12.57 -2.27
N LYS A 620 9.70 12.76 -3.45
CA LYS A 620 8.98 13.33 -4.58
C LYS A 620 8.08 12.25 -5.16
N ASN A 621 6.77 12.48 -5.16
CA ASN A 621 5.85 11.67 -5.95
C ASN A 621 5.77 12.25 -7.37
N PHE A 622 5.66 11.41 -8.40
CA PHE A 622 5.64 11.85 -9.80
C PHE A 622 4.30 12.47 -10.23
N ASP A 623 3.30 12.45 -9.35
CA ASP A 623 2.05 13.18 -9.56
C ASP A 623 2.33 14.69 -9.50
N ASN A 624 2.03 15.39 -10.60
CA ASN A 624 2.38 16.79 -10.89
C ASN A 624 1.76 17.85 -9.95
N SER A 625 1.24 17.47 -8.79
CA SER A 625 0.81 18.39 -7.73
C SER A 625 1.99 18.58 -6.79
N GLY A 626 2.38 19.84 -6.53
CA GLY A 626 3.55 20.22 -5.71
C GLY A 626 3.46 19.84 -4.22
N ASN A 627 3.22 18.57 -3.93
CA ASN A 627 2.91 18.05 -2.61
C ASN A 627 4.19 17.82 -1.82
N SER A 628 4.12 18.13 -0.53
CA SER A 628 5.23 18.12 0.42
C SER A 628 5.18 16.87 1.29
N ARG A 629 4.99 15.70 0.66
CA ARG A 629 4.72 14.43 1.33
C ARG A 629 5.95 13.85 2.04
N ILE A 630 5.82 13.67 3.35
CA ILE A 630 6.77 12.95 4.19
C ILE A 630 6.31 11.50 4.29
N ASN A 631 7.20 10.54 4.00
CA ASN A 631 6.99 9.13 4.29
C ASN A 631 7.53 8.82 5.71
N PRO A 632 6.66 8.50 6.69
CA PRO A 632 7.05 8.25 8.08
C PRO A 632 8.07 7.12 8.25
N ALA A 633 8.09 6.15 7.32
CA ALA A 633 9.01 5.02 7.37
C ALA A 633 10.46 5.42 7.07
N ILE A 634 10.72 6.51 6.35
CA ILE A 634 12.10 6.94 6.08
C ILE A 634 12.78 7.36 7.38
N GLY A 635 12.16 8.27 8.12
CA GLY A 635 12.66 8.74 9.41
C GLY A 635 12.74 7.61 10.43
N ALA A 636 11.66 6.84 10.58
CA ALA A 636 11.58 5.75 11.54
C ALA A 636 12.59 4.63 11.27
N SER A 637 12.73 4.19 10.02
CA SER A 637 13.67 3.13 9.66
C SER A 637 15.13 3.56 9.76
N SER A 638 15.46 4.85 9.89
CA SER A 638 16.86 5.25 10.13
C SER A 638 17.44 4.74 11.47
N ILE A 639 16.61 4.16 12.34
CA ILE A 639 17.01 3.61 13.65
C ILE A 639 18.13 2.56 13.56
N PHE A 640 18.24 1.82 12.45
CA PHE A 640 19.35 0.85 12.26
C PHE A 640 20.67 1.53 11.85
N VAL A 641 20.60 2.77 11.34
CA VAL A 641 21.77 3.58 10.98
C VAL A 641 22.22 4.40 12.21
N ASP A 642 21.27 5.10 12.83
CA ASP A 642 21.46 5.87 14.05
C ASP A 642 20.23 5.71 14.96
N LYS A 643 20.44 5.01 16.09
CA LYS A 643 19.38 4.68 17.05
C LYS A 643 18.68 5.92 17.59
N ASN A 644 19.43 6.99 17.88
CA ASN A 644 18.85 8.20 18.46
C ASN A 644 18.01 8.93 17.42
N LEU A 645 18.52 9.06 16.20
CA LEU A 645 17.85 9.77 15.12
C LEU A 645 16.53 9.09 14.73
N GLY A 646 16.55 7.77 14.55
CA GLY A 646 15.35 7.00 14.24
C GLY A 646 14.33 6.98 15.38
N MET A 647 14.79 6.81 16.63
CA MET A 647 13.91 6.83 17.80
C MET A 647 13.21 8.18 17.96
N GLN A 648 13.93 9.30 17.83
CA GLN A 648 13.30 10.63 17.90
C GLN A 648 12.26 10.82 16.79
N SER A 649 12.52 10.32 15.59
CA SER A 649 11.54 10.39 14.51
C SER A 649 10.25 9.63 14.84
N ILE A 650 10.37 8.39 15.33
CA ILE A 650 9.22 7.56 15.74
C ILE A 650 8.42 8.23 16.86
N ILE A 651 9.09 8.69 17.92
CA ILE A 651 8.44 9.29 19.08
C ILE A 651 7.73 10.58 18.70
N ASN A 652 8.35 11.44 17.88
CA ASN A 652 7.74 12.70 17.48
C ASN A 652 6.56 12.51 16.51
N LEU A 653 6.67 11.58 15.55
CA LEU A 653 5.55 11.19 14.69
C LEU A 653 4.36 10.68 15.52
N TYR A 654 4.61 9.81 16.49
CA TYR A 654 3.58 9.27 17.37
C TYR A 654 2.96 10.35 18.27
N LYS A 655 3.77 11.14 18.98
CA LYS A 655 3.27 12.11 19.98
C LYS A 655 2.58 13.31 19.34
N GLN A 656 3.07 13.80 18.20
CA GLN A 656 2.53 15.01 17.57
C GLN A 656 1.41 14.71 16.58
N TYR A 657 1.52 13.60 15.83
CA TYR A 657 0.60 13.28 14.74
C TYR A 657 -0.08 11.92 14.89
N GLY A 658 0.06 11.24 16.03
CA GLY A 658 -0.53 9.92 16.26
C GLY A 658 -2.04 9.85 16.01
N ASP A 659 -2.78 10.89 16.41
CA ASP A 659 -4.24 10.99 16.22
C ASP A 659 -4.67 10.93 14.75
N LEU A 660 -3.78 11.32 13.81
CA LEU A 660 -4.04 11.33 12.37
C LEU A 660 -3.30 10.18 11.66
N LEU A 661 -2.06 9.93 12.05
CA LEU A 661 -1.09 9.13 11.32
C LEU A 661 -1.01 7.68 11.79
N PHE A 662 -1.25 7.40 13.06
CA PHE A 662 -1.01 6.10 13.68
C PHE A 662 -2.31 5.30 13.85
N SER A 663 -2.26 4.01 13.53
CA SER A 663 -3.40 3.09 13.63
C SER A 663 -2.96 1.70 14.07
N GLU A 664 -3.91 0.75 14.09
CA GLU A 664 -3.69 -0.69 14.30
C GLU A 664 -2.69 -1.31 13.32
N PHE A 665 -2.37 -0.62 12.22
CA PHE A 665 -1.41 -1.04 11.20
C PHE A 665 -0.11 -0.25 11.21
N GLY A 666 0.09 0.66 12.16
CA GLY A 666 1.27 1.51 12.26
C GLY A 666 1.03 2.89 11.65
N PHE A 667 2.11 3.54 11.19
CA PHE A 667 1.98 4.82 10.51
C PHE A 667 1.39 4.65 9.11
N ARG A 668 0.50 5.56 8.72
CA ARG A 668 0.02 5.69 7.34
C ARG A 668 1.16 6.05 6.38
N SER A 669 0.93 5.84 5.09
CA SER A 669 2.02 5.85 4.10
C SER A 669 2.72 7.20 3.91
N TRP A 670 1.99 8.31 4.08
CA TRP A 670 2.53 9.66 3.99
C TRP A 670 1.70 10.70 4.75
N LEU A 671 2.35 11.83 5.06
CA LEU A 671 1.80 13.03 5.69
C LEU A 671 2.20 14.26 4.86
N ASP A 672 1.28 15.20 4.63
CA ASP A 672 1.57 16.50 4.02
C ASP A 672 1.14 17.62 4.99
N LEU A 673 2.12 18.14 5.73
CA LEU A 673 1.90 19.18 6.74
C LEU A 673 1.55 20.55 6.16
N ARG A 674 1.79 20.78 4.85
CA ARG A 674 1.51 22.09 4.23
C ARG A 674 0.08 22.21 3.74
N ASN A 675 -0.52 21.07 3.39
CA ASN A 675 -1.87 21.00 2.84
C ASN A 675 -2.87 20.35 3.81
N ASP A 676 -2.47 20.11 5.06
CA ASP A 676 -3.26 19.40 6.07
C ASP A 676 -3.86 18.09 5.52
N ASP A 677 -3.00 17.23 4.95
CA ASP A 677 -3.41 15.97 4.34
C ASP A 677 -2.61 14.78 4.88
N VAL A 678 -3.23 13.61 4.88
CA VAL A 678 -2.64 12.35 5.32
C VAL A 678 -3.19 11.21 4.49
N SER A 679 -2.35 10.21 4.21
CA SER A 679 -2.75 9.05 3.44
C SER A 679 -3.81 8.21 4.15
N ASP A 680 -4.84 7.75 3.44
CA ASP A 680 -5.72 6.71 3.99
C ASP A 680 -5.06 5.31 3.93
N GLU A 681 -3.95 5.20 3.21
CA GLU A 681 -3.30 3.95 2.84
C GLU A 681 -2.11 3.60 3.74
N TYR A 682 -1.77 2.32 3.69
CA TYR A 682 -0.54 1.76 4.22
C TYR A 682 0.21 1.10 3.08
N ILE A 683 1.54 1.25 3.07
CA ILE A 683 2.40 0.60 2.08
C ILE A 683 3.17 -0.51 2.78
N SER A 684 3.07 -1.74 2.26
CA SER A 684 3.75 -2.91 2.83
C SER A 684 5.25 -2.71 3.01
N SER A 685 5.96 -2.10 2.05
CA SER A 685 7.39 -1.83 2.22
C SER A 685 7.69 -0.89 3.38
N ASN A 686 6.81 0.08 3.66
CA ASN A 686 6.96 0.98 4.80
C ASN A 686 6.79 0.18 6.11
N GLN A 687 5.73 -0.63 6.19
CA GLN A 687 5.41 -1.32 7.44
C GLN A 687 6.46 -2.40 7.76
N ALA A 688 6.89 -3.15 6.76
CA ALA A 688 7.94 -4.15 6.92
C ALA A 688 9.27 -3.49 7.30
N ALA A 689 9.63 -2.36 6.68
CA ALA A 689 10.86 -1.65 7.00
C ALA A 689 10.85 -1.14 8.45
N ILE A 690 9.75 -0.58 8.95
CA ILE A 690 9.66 -0.16 10.35
C ILE A 690 9.78 -1.37 11.27
N ALA A 691 9.00 -2.43 11.06
CA ALA A 691 9.00 -3.61 11.92
C ALA A 691 10.38 -4.28 12.01
N VAL A 692 11.03 -4.49 10.86
CA VAL A 692 12.33 -5.18 10.74
C VAL A 692 13.49 -4.31 11.21
N MET A 693 13.52 -3.03 10.84
CA MET A 693 14.65 -2.16 11.24
C MET A 693 14.65 -1.85 12.73
N ILE A 694 13.48 -1.75 13.37
CA ILE A 694 13.39 -1.68 14.84
C ILE A 694 14.01 -2.94 15.45
N GLU A 695 13.69 -4.12 14.92
CA GLU A 695 14.22 -5.38 15.48
C GLU A 695 15.73 -5.48 15.28
N ASN A 696 16.23 -5.21 14.07
CA ASN A 696 17.66 -5.24 13.78
C ASN A 696 18.45 -4.24 14.62
N ALA A 697 17.93 -3.03 14.83
CA ALA A 697 18.56 -2.04 15.69
C ALA A 697 18.60 -2.46 17.17
N LYS A 698 17.62 -3.24 17.63
CA LYS A 698 17.55 -3.73 19.02
C LYS A 698 18.43 -4.95 19.26
N THR A 699 18.42 -5.92 18.35
CA THR A 699 18.96 -7.27 18.60
C THR A 699 19.79 -7.82 17.46
N GLY A 700 19.73 -7.23 16.26
CA GLY A 700 20.35 -7.79 15.06
C GLY A 700 19.68 -9.06 14.53
N PHE A 701 18.48 -9.41 15.02
CA PHE A 701 17.89 -10.74 14.88
C PHE A 701 17.69 -11.22 13.44
N ILE A 702 17.18 -10.38 12.52
CA ILE A 702 17.00 -10.81 11.12
C ILE A 702 18.36 -10.95 10.42
N TRP A 703 19.32 -10.08 10.73
CA TRP A 703 20.70 -10.20 10.24
C TRP A 703 21.37 -11.50 10.70
N ASP A 704 21.21 -11.87 11.97
CA ASP A 704 21.80 -13.10 12.52
C ASP A 704 21.20 -14.36 11.88
N LEU A 705 19.90 -14.32 11.53
CA LEU A 705 19.26 -15.40 10.78
C LEU A 705 19.79 -15.47 9.33
N TYR A 706 19.96 -14.32 8.66
CA TYR A 706 20.51 -14.27 7.31
C TYR A 706 21.96 -14.79 7.24
N GLU A 707 22.79 -14.44 8.23
CA GLU A 707 24.18 -14.90 8.31
C GLU A 707 24.29 -16.42 8.45
N LYS A 708 23.28 -17.09 9.01
CA LYS A 708 23.24 -18.55 9.17
C LYS A 708 22.93 -19.33 7.89
N ILE A 709 22.43 -18.68 6.84
CA ILE A 709 22.08 -19.36 5.58
C ILE A 709 23.33 -19.99 4.95
N PRO A 710 23.45 -21.33 4.90
CA PRO A 710 24.67 -22.01 4.49
C PRO A 710 25.01 -21.82 3.01
N GLU A 711 24.02 -21.73 2.13
CA GLU A 711 24.23 -21.58 0.68
C GLU A 711 24.87 -20.23 0.33
N LEU A 712 24.59 -19.18 1.11
CA LEU A 712 25.13 -17.85 0.83
C LEU A 712 26.51 -17.64 1.46
N LYS A 713 26.95 -18.53 2.37
CA LYS A 713 28.22 -18.40 3.07
C LYS A 713 29.43 -18.41 2.10
N PRO A 714 29.58 -19.36 1.16
CA PRO A 714 30.71 -19.35 0.22
C PRO A 714 30.73 -18.10 -0.67
N ALA A 715 29.56 -17.64 -1.13
CA ALA A 715 29.45 -16.43 -1.94
C ALA A 715 29.91 -15.19 -1.16
N ARG A 716 29.44 -15.03 0.08
CA ARG A 716 29.85 -13.91 0.96
C ARG A 716 31.32 -13.97 1.31
N GLU A 717 31.88 -15.14 1.59
CA GLU A 717 33.32 -15.30 1.85
C GLU A 717 34.17 -14.97 0.61
N SER A 718 33.71 -15.35 -0.58
CA SER A 718 34.41 -15.02 -1.83
C SER A 718 34.36 -13.52 -2.16
N LEU A 719 33.21 -12.87 -1.91
CA LEU A 719 33.00 -11.45 -2.20
C LEU A 719 33.60 -10.53 -1.13
N PHE A 720 33.45 -10.86 0.15
CA PHE A 720 33.69 -9.98 1.29
C PHE A 720 34.62 -10.57 2.35
N GLY A 721 35.01 -11.85 2.23
CA GLY A 721 35.92 -12.50 3.16
C GLY A 721 37.32 -11.93 2.99
N ASN A 722 37.72 -11.07 3.94
CA ASN A 722 39.05 -10.48 4.13
C ASN A 722 40.10 -10.90 3.08
N LYS A 723 40.09 -10.26 1.91
CA LYS A 723 41.32 -10.09 1.15
C LYS A 723 42.19 -9.22 2.04
N LYS A 724 43.17 -9.83 2.71
CA LYS A 724 44.20 -9.06 3.43
C LYS A 724 44.71 -7.97 2.48
N GLN A 725 44.70 -6.75 3.04
CA GLN A 725 44.97 -5.42 2.47
C GLN A 725 45.91 -5.38 1.26
#